data_AF-A0A553AH97-F1
#
_entry.id   AF-A0A553AH97-F1
#
_cell.length_a   1.000
_cell.length_b   1.000
_cell.length_c   1.000
_cell.angle_alpha   90.00
_cell.angle_beta   90.00
_cell.angle_gamma   90.00
#
_symmetry.space_group_name_H-M   'P 1'
#
loop_
_entity.id
_entity.type
_entity.pdbx_description
1 polymer ?
#
loop_
_entity_poly.entity_id
_entity_poly.type
_entity_poly.pdbx_seq_one_letter_code
_entity_poly.pdbx_strand_id
1 'polypeptide(L)'
;MFLNILILYILGLSLLFLSDFLGLCLLRFRKINMFAGVLIGYLMIISTYAIVKSSLDSIGIFVIIWILGYIFIIKKNNEAPTINKQEYLQRLLIISTLWTLIFALKVSFFWNSDYNCPNLLFIDYEFYMKIAEGYNISGHENALGLKNGLLQFLDFAQPYRSNDIWLVSLGLDLTNIDTIYIWELFYSTILIFICSLSLFAFIIKKYSLIWSLILSVLVLFAFSGTWYRDIINLFYAPNAGSYDPIGIVAYTKLAAVFSIMFHFFYLYGKEKKLEAIYFLILIPFLVQSAIAVFLLIVAIFLLCIYKDVQVSKKSFRNYIPIIGAFAFLLFCFLGFYLLNQQKEFLHLGNTDMGIVNNDGVIGFIIQFVKKSVLLLISYYWLSFFLATVLLISAQSLAKVIRWELFVILIICFFCSTIVYAKFNKMGNAYQFSTNVCGPFVLALIIYLLIEAPYNSLFGKIKLTMLIIVSFIGMKQIIGGNNVFHSTSRIQFYSPKFIRDVKNELSELDYVFGVVYYGKDLQKYPIEDFPQYDSTFLKLYGRNYDVFNIEADSLEMDYSNELNQKRNSYIKKNALNIWLHNTRITSNTVKKLGREDFYNAYPFGFCISRVSRDSLPEYIKSDVISILKDEKSKIFFYRLKREKNNFKNVDLSKRF
;
A
#
# COMPACT_ATOMS: atom_id res chain seq x y z
N MET A 1 22.51 3.40 13.42
CA MET A 1 22.06 4.08 12.18
C MET A 1 22.81 3.59 10.96
N PHE A 2 24.10 3.90 10.79
CA PHE A 2 24.86 3.50 9.59
C PHE A 2 24.82 1.99 9.32
N LEU A 3 25.00 1.17 10.37
CA LEU A 3 24.89 -0.28 10.27
C LEU A 3 23.52 -0.73 9.74
N ASN A 4 22.42 -0.17 10.23
CA ASN A 4 21.06 -0.49 9.76
C ASN A 4 20.91 -0.15 8.27
N ILE A 5 21.42 1.00 7.82
CA ILE A 5 21.38 1.41 6.41
C ILE A 5 22.18 0.40 5.55
N LEU A 6 23.37 0.00 5.99
CA LEU A 6 24.19 -0.97 5.27
C LEU A 6 23.53 -2.36 5.20
N ILE A 7 22.94 -2.83 6.30
CA ILE A 7 22.19 -4.10 6.34
C ILE A 7 21.05 -4.06 5.33
N LEU A 8 20.24 -3.00 5.31
CA LEU A 8 19.11 -2.89 4.38
C LEU A 8 19.56 -2.78 2.92
N TYR A 9 20.70 -2.12 2.64
CA TYR A 9 21.30 -2.11 1.30
C TYR A 9 21.64 -3.52 0.82
N ILE A 10 22.36 -4.29 1.65
CA ILE A 10 22.80 -5.65 1.32
C ILE A 10 21.60 -6.58 1.19
N LEU A 11 20.64 -6.47 2.11
CA LEU A 11 19.44 -7.29 2.12
C LEU A 11 18.59 -7.05 0.86
N GLY A 12 18.36 -5.79 0.49
CA GLY A 12 17.62 -5.44 -0.72
C GLY A 12 18.31 -5.92 -2.00
N LEU A 13 19.63 -5.72 -2.12
CA LEU A 13 20.39 -6.21 -3.26
C LEU A 13 20.35 -7.74 -3.37
N SER A 14 20.52 -8.43 -2.24
CA SER A 14 20.48 -9.90 -2.18
C SER A 14 19.11 -10.43 -2.58
N LEU A 15 18.03 -9.79 -2.12
CA LEU A 15 16.67 -10.16 -2.50
C LEU A 15 16.45 -9.99 -4.01
N LEU A 16 16.96 -8.91 -4.62
CA LEU A 16 16.83 -8.66 -6.06
C LEU A 16 17.63 -9.66 -6.90
N PHE A 17 18.84 -10.04 -6.47
CA PHE A 17 19.60 -11.11 -7.11
C PHE A 17 18.91 -12.47 -6.99
N LEU A 18 18.39 -12.79 -5.81
CA LEU A 18 17.61 -14.00 -5.60
C LEU A 18 16.34 -14.00 -6.46
N SER A 19 15.70 -12.84 -6.62
CA SER A 19 14.52 -12.66 -7.47
C SER A 19 14.85 -12.92 -8.95
N ASP A 20 15.94 -12.35 -9.49
CA ASP A 20 16.34 -12.63 -10.88
C ASP A 20 16.68 -14.12 -11.06
N PHE A 21 17.41 -14.71 -10.12
CA PHE A 21 17.78 -16.12 -10.15
C PHE A 21 16.55 -17.04 -10.13
N LEU A 22 15.64 -16.87 -9.16
CA LEU A 22 14.42 -17.68 -9.07
C LEU A 22 13.52 -17.51 -10.28
N GLY A 23 13.36 -16.28 -10.78
CA GLY A 23 12.61 -16.01 -12.01
C GLY A 23 13.19 -16.72 -13.23
N LEU A 24 14.52 -16.74 -13.36
CA LEU A 24 15.20 -17.50 -14.41
C LEU A 24 15.04 -19.01 -14.21
N CYS A 25 15.17 -19.54 -12.99
CA CYS A 25 14.93 -20.96 -12.68
C CYS A 25 13.53 -21.41 -13.10
N LEU A 26 12.49 -20.65 -12.71
CA LEU A 26 11.10 -20.92 -13.09
C LEU A 26 10.89 -20.90 -14.61
N LEU A 27 11.68 -20.11 -15.32
CA LEU A 27 11.67 -20.00 -16.78
C LEU A 27 12.78 -20.81 -17.45
N ARG A 28 13.39 -21.77 -16.74
CA ARG A 28 14.42 -22.69 -17.23
C ARG A 28 15.62 -21.98 -17.87
N PHE A 29 16.07 -20.90 -17.26
CA PHE A 29 17.16 -20.04 -17.71
C PHE A 29 17.00 -19.52 -19.15
N ARG A 30 15.77 -19.44 -19.65
CA ARG A 30 15.51 -18.88 -20.98
C ARG A 30 15.75 -17.36 -20.99
N LYS A 31 16.23 -16.86 -22.13
CA LYS A 31 16.45 -15.44 -22.38
C LYS A 31 15.12 -14.70 -22.44
N ILE A 32 14.72 -14.20 -21.28
CA ILE A 32 13.49 -13.46 -21.04
C ILE A 32 13.79 -12.02 -20.63
N ASN A 33 12.79 -11.15 -20.78
CA ASN A 33 12.89 -9.76 -20.37
C ASN A 33 13.33 -9.68 -18.89
N MET A 34 14.35 -8.87 -18.60
CA MET A 34 14.90 -8.72 -17.26
C MET A 34 13.84 -8.34 -16.22
N PHE A 35 12.95 -7.40 -16.57
CA PHE A 35 11.85 -7.00 -15.71
C PHE A 35 10.93 -8.17 -15.37
N ALA A 36 10.54 -8.98 -16.37
CA ALA A 36 9.64 -10.11 -16.14
C ALA A 36 10.28 -11.18 -15.24
N GLY A 37 11.57 -11.47 -15.44
CA GLY A 37 12.31 -12.42 -14.62
C GLY A 37 12.37 -11.98 -13.15
N VAL A 38 12.85 -10.76 -12.92
CA VAL A 38 12.94 -10.19 -11.57
C VAL A 38 11.55 -10.11 -10.91
N LEU A 39 10.52 -9.64 -11.62
CA LEU A 39 9.17 -9.54 -11.06
C LEU A 39 8.61 -10.90 -10.65
N ILE A 40 8.76 -11.94 -11.49
CA ILE A 40 8.24 -13.28 -11.19
C ILE A 40 8.94 -13.87 -9.96
N GLY A 41 10.27 -13.77 -9.88
CA GLY A 41 10.99 -14.28 -8.72
C GLY A 41 10.69 -13.48 -7.46
N TYR A 42 10.56 -12.14 -7.57
CA TYR A 42 10.13 -11.28 -6.48
C TYR A 42 8.76 -11.71 -5.93
N LEU A 43 7.77 -11.85 -6.82
CA LEU A 43 6.43 -12.28 -6.47
C LEU A 43 6.42 -13.68 -5.85
N MET A 44 7.22 -14.61 -6.37
CA MET A 44 7.38 -15.95 -5.81
C MET A 44 7.86 -15.89 -4.36
N ILE A 45 8.89 -15.09 -4.06
CA ILE A 45 9.44 -14.95 -2.70
C ILE A 45 8.38 -14.40 -1.75
N ILE A 46 7.80 -13.23 -2.07
CA ILE A 46 6.90 -12.55 -1.14
C ILE A 46 5.57 -13.31 -0.95
N SER A 47 5.05 -13.96 -1.99
CA SER A 47 3.81 -14.73 -1.88
C SER A 47 4.04 -16.04 -1.13
N THR A 48 5.18 -16.70 -1.32
CA THR A 48 5.54 -17.88 -0.52
C THR A 48 5.70 -17.52 0.94
N TYR A 49 6.41 -16.42 1.24
CA TYR A 49 6.50 -15.89 2.60
C TYR A 49 5.10 -15.63 3.17
N ALA A 50 4.22 -15.00 2.39
CA ALA A 50 2.89 -14.65 2.86
C ALA A 50 2.04 -15.88 3.21
N ILE A 51 2.10 -16.90 2.35
CA ILE A 51 1.42 -18.19 2.54
C ILE A 51 1.91 -18.90 3.79
N VAL A 52 3.23 -18.91 4.03
CA VAL A 52 3.82 -19.54 5.21
C VAL A 52 3.45 -18.78 6.48
N LYS A 53 3.57 -17.45 6.46
CA LYS A 53 3.30 -16.58 7.62
C LYS A 53 1.84 -16.62 8.06
N SER A 54 0.91 -16.78 7.12
CA SER A 54 -0.55 -16.84 7.36
C SER A 54 -1.11 -18.25 7.53
N SER A 55 -0.26 -19.29 7.61
CA SER A 55 -0.71 -20.68 7.68
C SER A 55 -1.69 -21.06 6.55
N LEU A 56 -1.37 -20.66 5.32
CA LEU A 56 -2.16 -20.85 4.09
C LEU A 56 -3.41 -19.95 3.94
N ASP A 57 -3.78 -19.11 4.91
CA ASP A 57 -4.89 -18.15 4.78
C ASP A 57 -4.41 -16.82 4.15
N SER A 58 -3.94 -16.90 2.90
CA SER A 58 -3.34 -15.76 2.19
C SER A 58 -3.71 -15.68 0.71
N ILE A 59 -3.89 -14.45 0.24
CA ILE A 59 -4.08 -14.11 -1.18
C ILE A 59 -2.83 -14.38 -2.01
N GLY A 60 -1.67 -14.58 -1.36
CA GLY A 60 -0.45 -15.06 -1.97
C GLY A 60 -0.66 -16.34 -2.79
N ILE A 61 -1.62 -17.20 -2.41
CA ILE A 61 -1.97 -18.40 -3.19
C ILE A 61 -2.40 -18.02 -4.62
N PHE A 62 -3.18 -16.96 -4.79
CA PHE A 62 -3.64 -16.51 -6.12
C PHE A 62 -2.48 -15.95 -6.96
N VAL A 63 -1.48 -15.34 -6.33
CA VAL A 63 -0.25 -14.89 -6.99
C VAL A 63 0.55 -16.11 -7.49
N ILE A 64 0.69 -17.16 -6.67
CA ILE A 64 1.35 -18.41 -7.08
C ILE A 64 0.60 -19.07 -8.25
N ILE A 65 -0.73 -19.17 -8.17
CA ILE A 65 -1.56 -19.72 -9.26
C ILE A 65 -1.39 -18.89 -10.54
N TRP A 66 -1.31 -17.56 -10.43
CA TRP A 66 -1.00 -16.68 -11.56
C TRP A 66 0.39 -16.93 -12.15
N ILE A 67 1.43 -17.14 -11.32
CA ILE A 67 2.78 -17.48 -11.79
C ILE A 67 2.76 -18.81 -12.57
N LEU A 68 2.10 -19.83 -12.03
CA LEU A 68 1.96 -21.13 -12.69
C LEU A 68 1.22 -20.97 -14.03
N GLY A 69 0.12 -20.23 -14.06
CA GLY A 69 -0.60 -19.94 -15.30
C GLY A 69 0.24 -19.16 -16.30
N TYR A 70 1.07 -18.21 -15.88
CA TYR A 70 2.01 -17.52 -16.79
C TYR A 70 2.99 -18.52 -17.44
N ILE A 71 3.55 -19.44 -16.66
CA ILE A 71 4.49 -20.43 -17.17
C ILE A 71 3.79 -21.41 -18.14
N PHE A 72 2.65 -21.97 -17.73
CA PHE A 72 1.96 -23.03 -18.48
C PHE A 72 1.04 -22.56 -19.61
N ILE A 73 0.53 -21.33 -19.56
CA ILE A 73 -0.37 -20.77 -20.59
C ILE A 73 0.41 -19.87 -21.54
N ILE A 74 1.28 -19.01 -21.02
CA ILE A 74 1.97 -17.99 -21.84
C ILE A 74 3.34 -18.47 -22.32
N LYS A 75 4.10 -19.22 -21.50
CA LYS A 75 5.49 -19.59 -21.82
C LYS A 75 5.70 -21.04 -22.27
N LYS A 76 4.66 -21.88 -22.25
CA LYS A 76 4.72 -23.32 -22.60
C LYS A 76 5.52 -23.62 -23.87
N ASN A 77 5.30 -22.84 -24.93
CA ASN A 77 5.87 -23.10 -26.26
C ASN A 77 6.92 -22.07 -26.71
N ASN A 78 7.42 -21.20 -25.82
CA ASN A 78 8.42 -20.21 -26.23
C ASN A 78 9.82 -20.84 -26.27
N GLU A 79 10.30 -21.13 -27.49
CA GLU A 79 11.69 -21.49 -27.79
C GLU A 79 12.58 -20.24 -27.71
N ALA A 80 12.87 -19.80 -26.50
CA ALA A 80 13.89 -18.78 -26.27
C ALA A 80 15.23 -19.46 -25.93
N PRO A 81 16.37 -18.93 -26.44
CA PRO A 81 17.68 -19.48 -26.13
C PRO A 81 17.97 -19.39 -24.63
N THR A 82 18.81 -20.28 -24.11
CA THR A 82 19.29 -20.17 -22.72
C THR A 82 20.18 -18.94 -22.57
N ILE A 83 20.06 -18.25 -21.44
CA ILE A 83 20.95 -17.15 -21.10
C ILE A 83 22.37 -17.70 -20.89
N ASN A 84 23.36 -17.06 -21.50
CA ASN A 84 24.75 -17.43 -21.29
C ASN A 84 25.33 -16.72 -20.06
N LYS A 85 26.51 -17.17 -19.60
CA LYS A 85 27.18 -16.63 -18.41
C LYS A 85 27.46 -15.12 -18.51
N GLN A 86 27.89 -14.65 -19.67
CA GLN A 86 28.23 -13.23 -19.87
C GLN A 86 26.99 -12.33 -19.80
N GLU A 87 25.89 -12.75 -20.43
CA GLU A 87 24.60 -12.07 -20.37
C GLU A 87 24.05 -12.07 -18.94
N TYR A 88 24.20 -13.17 -18.21
CA TYR A 88 23.78 -13.23 -16.80
C TYR A 88 24.59 -12.27 -15.92
N LEU A 89 25.92 -12.23 -16.09
CA LEU A 89 26.78 -11.26 -15.39
C LEU A 89 26.39 -9.80 -15.71
N GLN A 90 26.07 -9.50 -16.96
CA GLN A 90 25.57 -8.18 -17.36
C GLN A 90 24.25 -7.82 -16.66
N ARG A 91 23.33 -8.78 -16.50
CA ARG A 91 22.08 -8.57 -15.74
C ARG A 91 22.36 -8.22 -14.29
N LEU A 92 23.23 -8.97 -13.62
CA LEU A 92 23.60 -8.71 -12.23
C LEU A 92 24.23 -7.32 -12.06
N LEU A 93 25.12 -6.91 -12.98
CA LEU A 93 25.70 -5.56 -12.97
C LEU A 93 24.65 -4.46 -13.15
N ILE A 94 23.69 -4.67 -14.05
CA ILE A 94 22.57 -3.73 -14.27
C ILE A 94 21.72 -3.62 -12.99
N ILE A 95 21.32 -4.76 -12.40
CA ILE A 95 20.53 -4.81 -11.17
C ILE A 95 21.28 -4.08 -10.05
N SER A 96 22.57 -4.38 -9.86
CA SER A 96 23.41 -3.76 -8.83
C SER A 96 23.54 -2.25 -9.01
N THR A 97 23.78 -1.79 -10.24
CA THR A 97 23.97 -0.37 -10.54
C THR A 97 22.67 0.39 -10.32
N LEU A 98 21.56 -0.13 -10.84
CA LEU A 98 20.26 0.50 -10.71
C LEU A 98 19.77 0.52 -9.25
N TRP A 99 19.96 -0.58 -8.51
CA TRP A 99 19.70 -0.63 -7.07
C TRP A 99 20.50 0.43 -6.31
N THR A 100 21.81 0.52 -6.59
CA THR A 100 22.69 1.47 -5.89
C THR A 100 22.30 2.92 -6.15
N LEU A 101 21.95 3.27 -7.40
CA LEU A 101 21.47 4.60 -7.74
C LEU A 101 20.19 4.96 -6.96
N ILE A 102 19.21 4.07 -6.93
CA ILE A 102 17.92 4.31 -6.27
C ILE A 102 18.09 4.34 -4.75
N PHE A 103 18.90 3.44 -4.18
CA PHE A 103 19.16 3.39 -2.74
C PHE A 103 19.90 4.64 -2.26
N ALA A 104 20.95 5.07 -2.97
CA ALA A 104 21.69 6.29 -2.63
C ALA A 104 20.77 7.53 -2.70
N LEU A 105 19.93 7.61 -3.72
CA LEU A 105 18.90 8.63 -3.83
C LEU A 105 17.95 8.62 -2.61
N LYS A 106 17.39 7.47 -2.25
CA LYS A 106 16.51 7.34 -1.06
C LYS A 106 17.19 7.73 0.24
N VAL A 107 18.43 7.31 0.46
CA VAL A 107 19.19 7.64 1.68
C VAL A 107 19.43 9.15 1.80
N SER A 108 19.66 9.85 0.68
CA SER A 108 19.99 11.29 0.70
C SER A 108 18.90 12.20 1.27
N PHE A 109 17.63 11.77 1.24
CA PHE A 109 16.50 12.51 1.82
C PHE A 109 15.78 11.79 2.97
N PHE A 110 16.28 10.62 3.38
CA PHE A 110 15.68 9.84 4.46
C PHE A 110 15.90 10.45 5.85
N TRP A 111 17.00 11.17 6.09
CA TRP A 111 17.34 11.65 7.44
C TRP A 111 16.97 13.12 7.66
N ASN A 112 16.35 13.41 8.81
CA ASN A 112 16.10 14.75 9.30
C ASN A 112 17.19 15.18 10.28
N SER A 113 18.03 16.14 9.88
CA SER A 113 19.09 16.68 10.75
C SER A 113 18.55 17.44 11.96
N ASP A 114 17.44 18.17 11.79
CA ASP A 114 16.94 19.13 12.79
C ASP A 114 16.34 18.41 14.00
N TYR A 115 15.70 17.26 13.76
CA TYR A 115 15.08 16.42 14.79
C TYR A 115 15.85 15.13 15.09
N ASN A 116 16.96 14.88 14.40
CA ASN A 116 17.79 13.67 14.53
C ASN A 116 16.96 12.37 14.41
N CYS A 117 16.06 12.34 13.42
CA CYS A 117 15.10 11.26 13.19
C CYS A 117 14.91 10.96 11.70
N PRO A 118 14.38 9.79 11.34
CA PRO A 118 13.94 9.52 9.98
C PRO A 118 12.84 10.50 9.51
N ASN A 119 12.87 10.84 8.22
CA ASN A 119 11.77 11.49 7.51
C ASN A 119 10.79 10.43 7.04
N LEU A 120 9.50 10.74 7.17
CA LEU A 120 8.43 9.99 6.51
C LEU A 120 7.80 10.90 5.46
N LEU A 121 7.79 10.44 4.21
CA LEU A 121 7.32 11.25 3.08
C LEU A 121 5.82 11.53 3.16
N PHE A 122 5.00 10.56 3.58
CA PHE A 122 3.54 10.67 3.57
C PHE A 122 2.89 10.17 4.86
N ILE A 123 1.84 10.85 5.31
CA ILE A 123 1.08 10.49 6.53
C ILE A 123 0.46 9.09 6.44
N ASP A 124 0.02 8.71 5.25
CA ASP A 124 -0.59 7.42 4.97
C ASP A 124 0.37 6.24 5.22
N TYR A 125 1.67 6.45 5.11
CA TYR A 125 2.67 5.38 5.30
C TYR A 125 2.67 4.84 6.72
N GLU A 126 2.34 5.66 7.70
CA GLU A 126 2.22 5.23 9.10
C GLU A 126 1.17 4.15 9.26
N PHE A 127 0.02 4.37 8.63
CA PHE A 127 -1.09 3.44 8.69
C PHE A 127 -0.71 2.10 8.02
N TYR A 128 0.03 2.12 6.91
CA TYR A 128 0.48 0.87 6.26
C TYR A 128 1.60 0.16 7.00
N MET A 129 2.55 0.89 7.59
CA MET A 129 3.58 0.31 8.45
C MET A 129 2.95 -0.46 9.63
N LYS A 130 1.91 0.11 10.25
CA LYS A 130 1.16 -0.56 11.33
C LYS A 130 0.47 -1.84 10.88
N ILE A 131 -0.18 -1.81 9.71
CA ILE A 131 -0.78 -3.03 9.15
C ILE A 131 0.30 -4.09 8.90
N ALA A 132 1.47 -3.69 8.39
CA ALA A 132 2.58 -4.61 8.15
C ALA A 132 3.13 -5.24 9.44
N GLU A 133 3.22 -4.49 10.54
CA GLU A 133 3.62 -5.04 11.85
C GLU A 133 2.52 -5.92 12.46
N GLY A 134 1.25 -5.52 12.33
CA GLY A 134 0.12 -6.34 12.72
C GLY A 134 0.14 -7.69 12.02
N TYR A 135 0.43 -7.70 10.71
CA TYR A 135 0.65 -8.92 9.95
C TYR A 135 1.92 -9.67 10.37
N ASN A 136 3.01 -8.97 10.66
CA ASN A 136 4.26 -9.58 11.13
C ASN A 136 4.07 -10.36 12.44
N ILE A 137 3.20 -9.87 13.33
CA ILE A 137 2.91 -10.53 14.61
C ILE A 137 1.85 -11.62 14.45
N SER A 138 0.78 -11.34 13.69
CA SER A 138 -0.42 -12.21 13.67
C SER A 138 -0.46 -13.21 12.52
N GLY A 139 0.21 -12.93 11.40
CA GLY A 139 0.04 -13.67 10.15
C GLY A 139 -1.26 -13.39 9.41
N HIS A 140 -2.15 -12.52 9.93
CA HIS A 140 -3.43 -12.20 9.28
C HIS A 140 -3.32 -11.00 8.34
N GLU A 141 -3.55 -11.22 7.04
CA GLU A 141 -3.45 -10.17 5.98
C GLU A 141 -4.45 -9.02 6.14
N ASN A 142 -5.41 -9.22 7.04
CA ASN A 142 -6.52 -8.33 7.36
C ASN A 142 -6.35 -7.60 8.70
N ALA A 143 -5.14 -7.63 9.28
CA ALA A 143 -4.86 -6.98 10.54
C ALA A 143 -4.87 -5.45 10.44
N LEU A 144 -5.87 -4.79 11.03
CA LEU A 144 -5.88 -3.32 11.17
C LEU A 144 -4.97 -2.89 12.34
N GLY A 145 -3.66 -3.07 12.15
CA GLY A 145 -2.62 -2.67 13.11
C GLY A 145 -2.41 -3.65 14.26
N LEU A 146 -1.71 -3.21 15.32
CA LEU A 146 -1.39 -4.06 16.47
C LEU A 146 -2.61 -4.38 17.34
N LYS A 147 -3.76 -3.77 17.05
CA LYS A 147 -5.04 -4.07 17.68
C LYS A 147 -5.47 -5.53 17.48
N ASN A 148 -5.20 -6.13 16.31
CA ASN A 148 -5.45 -7.57 16.09
C ASN A 148 -4.50 -8.43 16.92
N GLY A 149 -3.32 -7.91 17.30
CA GLY A 149 -2.43 -8.54 18.27
C GLY A 149 -3.01 -8.57 19.69
N LEU A 150 -3.82 -7.57 20.08
CA LEU A 150 -4.56 -7.59 21.35
C LEU A 150 -5.87 -8.39 21.25
N LEU A 151 -6.54 -8.32 20.10
CA LEU A 151 -7.88 -8.82 19.86
C LEU A 151 -7.90 -9.64 18.56
N GLN A 152 -7.49 -10.91 18.66
CA GLN A 152 -7.27 -11.83 17.53
C GLN A 152 -8.49 -12.02 16.60
N PHE A 153 -9.71 -11.73 17.07
CA PHE A 153 -10.94 -11.90 16.30
C PHE A 153 -11.33 -10.67 15.45
N LEU A 154 -10.55 -9.59 15.47
CA LEU A 154 -10.84 -8.35 14.70
C LEU A 154 -10.37 -8.43 13.24
N ASP A 155 -10.51 -9.59 12.61
CA ASP A 155 -10.14 -9.77 11.20
C ASP A 155 -11.10 -9.03 10.29
N PHE A 156 -10.59 -8.16 9.41
CA PHE A 156 -11.41 -7.43 8.45
C PHE A 156 -11.56 -8.18 7.12
N ALA A 157 -12.68 -8.05 6.43
CA ALA A 157 -12.95 -8.79 5.19
C ALA A 157 -12.05 -8.37 4.01
N GLN A 158 -11.32 -7.26 4.13
CA GLN A 158 -10.53 -6.72 3.03
C GLN A 158 -9.03 -6.75 3.35
N PRO A 159 -8.22 -7.52 2.60
CA PRO A 159 -6.76 -7.43 2.67
C PRO A 159 -6.35 -5.98 2.38
N TYR A 160 -5.82 -5.29 3.38
CA TYR A 160 -5.76 -3.85 3.29
C TYR A 160 -4.63 -3.35 2.36
N ARG A 161 -3.71 -4.22 1.89
CA ARG A 161 -2.76 -4.08 0.74
C ARG A 161 -1.73 -5.22 0.76
N SER A 162 -2.01 -6.34 0.10
CA SER A 162 -1.16 -7.56 0.12
C SER A 162 0.34 -7.29 -0.06
N ASN A 163 0.74 -6.67 -1.17
CA ASN A 163 2.15 -6.46 -1.49
C ASN A 163 2.89 -5.51 -0.53
N ASP A 164 2.21 -4.47 -0.04
CA ASP A 164 2.77 -3.45 0.85
C ASP A 164 3.12 -4.04 2.23
N ILE A 165 2.36 -5.06 2.64
CA ILE A 165 2.43 -5.70 3.95
C ILE A 165 3.49 -6.81 3.95
N TRP A 166 3.49 -7.68 2.93
CA TRP A 166 4.33 -8.88 2.91
C TRP A 166 5.82 -8.56 2.92
N LEU A 167 6.27 -7.61 2.08
CA LEU A 167 7.70 -7.30 1.98
C LEU A 167 8.23 -6.58 3.23
N VAL A 168 7.42 -5.70 3.83
CA VAL A 168 7.80 -5.00 5.07
C VAL A 168 7.88 -6.00 6.22
N SER A 169 6.90 -6.89 6.34
CA SER A 169 6.89 -7.97 7.33
C SER A 169 8.07 -8.93 7.17
N LEU A 170 8.43 -9.28 5.94
CA LEU A 170 9.64 -10.06 5.67
C LEU A 170 10.89 -9.32 6.14
N GLY A 171 10.99 -8.01 5.89
CA GLY A 171 12.11 -7.20 6.39
C GLY A 171 12.21 -7.17 7.92
N LEU A 172 11.07 -7.17 8.60
CA LEU A 172 10.97 -7.23 10.07
C LEU A 172 11.36 -8.61 10.61
N ASP A 173 10.96 -9.71 9.96
CA ASP A 173 11.38 -11.05 10.37
C ASP A 173 12.89 -11.28 10.13
N LEU A 174 13.45 -10.68 9.09
CA LEU A 174 14.87 -10.82 8.75
C LEU A 174 15.79 -9.89 9.54
N THR A 175 15.25 -8.85 10.19
CA THR A 175 16.05 -7.83 10.88
C THR A 175 15.36 -7.28 12.11
N ASN A 176 16.12 -6.91 13.15
CA ASN A 176 15.58 -6.17 14.30
C ASN A 176 15.57 -4.65 14.06
N ILE A 177 15.46 -4.22 12.80
CA ILE A 177 15.50 -2.81 12.42
C ILE A 177 14.08 -2.24 12.47
N ASP A 178 13.98 -1.01 12.94
CA ASP A 178 12.75 -0.24 12.96
C ASP A 178 12.01 -0.21 11.60
N THR A 179 10.70 -0.41 11.63
CA THR A 179 9.78 -0.48 10.48
C THR A 179 9.89 0.71 9.55
N ILE A 180 10.16 1.92 10.06
CA ILE A 180 10.35 3.10 9.21
C ILE A 180 11.57 3.00 8.29
N TYR A 181 12.67 2.40 8.77
CA TYR A 181 13.84 2.13 7.93
C TYR A 181 13.52 1.05 6.91
N ILE A 182 12.80 -0.01 7.31
CA ILE A 182 12.38 -1.08 6.40
C ILE A 182 11.43 -0.52 5.33
N TRP A 183 10.48 0.32 5.70
CA TRP A 183 9.54 0.95 4.79
C TRP A 183 10.26 1.84 3.76
N GLU A 184 11.08 2.78 4.24
CA GLU A 184 11.70 3.79 3.40
C GLU A 184 12.95 3.29 2.67
N LEU A 185 13.78 2.42 3.23
CA LEU A 185 15.05 2.02 2.62
C LEU A 185 15.03 0.61 2.01
N PHE A 186 14.09 -0.24 2.40
CA PHE A 186 13.97 -1.60 1.86
C PHE A 186 12.75 -1.74 0.94
N TYR A 187 11.53 -1.69 1.50
CA TYR A 187 10.28 -1.87 0.77
C TYR A 187 10.09 -0.86 -0.37
N SER A 188 10.10 0.43 -0.06
CA SER A 188 9.85 1.47 -1.07
C SER A 188 10.94 1.49 -2.14
N THR A 189 12.20 1.28 -1.75
CA THR A 189 13.34 1.19 -2.67
C THR A 189 13.20 0.02 -3.63
N ILE A 190 12.77 -1.16 -3.17
CA ILE A 190 12.54 -2.33 -4.03
C ILE A 190 11.43 -2.06 -5.04
N LEU A 191 10.31 -1.45 -4.63
CA LEU A 191 9.23 -1.15 -5.57
C LEU A 191 9.61 -0.07 -6.59
N ILE A 192 10.33 0.97 -6.16
CA ILE A 192 10.89 1.98 -7.06
C ILE A 192 11.90 1.33 -8.02
N PHE A 193 12.69 0.38 -7.56
CA PHE A 193 13.59 -0.41 -8.39
C PHE A 193 12.84 -1.23 -9.45
N ILE A 194 11.80 -1.98 -9.07
CA ILE A 194 10.99 -2.77 -10.01
C ILE A 194 10.37 -1.85 -11.07
N CYS A 195 9.89 -0.68 -10.66
CA CYS A 195 9.36 0.34 -11.55
C CYS A 195 10.40 0.91 -12.51
N SER A 196 11.57 1.27 -11.99
CA SER A 196 12.69 1.73 -12.83
C SER A 196 13.17 0.65 -13.79
N LEU A 197 13.21 -0.62 -13.35
CA LEU A 197 13.60 -1.74 -14.19
C LEU A 197 12.62 -1.95 -15.35
N SER A 198 11.33 -1.72 -15.12
CA SER A 198 10.30 -1.76 -16.18
C SER A 198 10.57 -0.73 -17.28
N LEU A 199 10.99 0.48 -16.91
CA LEU A 199 11.38 1.56 -17.82
C LEU A 199 12.70 1.23 -18.51
N PHE A 200 13.71 0.79 -17.74
CA PHE A 200 15.04 0.44 -18.24
C PHE A 200 14.98 -0.61 -19.34
N ALA A 201 14.20 -1.69 -19.13
CA ALA A 201 14.03 -2.78 -20.09
C ALA A 201 13.49 -2.32 -21.46
N PHE A 202 12.84 -1.15 -21.50
CA PHE A 202 12.39 -0.51 -22.72
C PHE A 202 13.42 0.49 -23.26
N ILE A 203 13.94 1.37 -22.42
CA ILE A 203 14.85 2.48 -22.79
C ILE A 203 16.18 1.94 -23.34
N ILE A 204 16.72 0.85 -22.79
CA ILE A 204 18.00 0.24 -23.22
C ILE A 204 18.05 -0.17 -24.68
N LYS A 205 16.89 -0.32 -25.33
CA LYS A 205 16.79 -0.66 -26.75
C LYS A 205 17.06 0.52 -27.67
N LYS A 206 17.03 1.74 -27.15
CA LYS A 206 17.11 2.99 -27.91
C LYS A 206 18.30 3.85 -27.52
N TYR A 207 18.79 3.70 -26.29
CA TYR A 207 19.84 4.54 -25.74
C TYR A 207 21.01 3.70 -25.23
N SER A 208 22.15 4.34 -24.99
CA SER A 208 23.30 3.67 -24.37
C SER A 208 22.98 3.21 -22.95
N LEU A 209 23.78 2.29 -22.42
CA LEU A 209 23.60 1.74 -21.07
C LEU A 209 23.49 2.83 -19.99
N ILE A 210 24.42 3.78 -20.01
CA ILE A 210 24.49 4.88 -19.01
C ILE A 210 23.24 5.76 -19.09
N TRP A 211 22.88 6.22 -20.30
CA TRP A 211 21.68 7.04 -20.48
C TRP A 211 20.41 6.31 -20.10
N SER A 212 20.36 5.00 -20.33
CA SER A 212 19.20 4.18 -19.97
C SER A 212 19.03 4.04 -18.47
N LEU A 213 20.12 3.85 -17.73
CA LEU A 213 20.11 3.83 -16.26
C LEU A 213 19.69 5.17 -15.67
N ILE A 214 20.23 6.28 -16.19
CA ILE A 214 19.89 7.63 -15.70
C ILE A 214 18.43 7.95 -16.00
N LEU A 215 17.98 7.73 -17.25
CA LEU A 215 16.63 8.08 -17.67
C LEU A 215 15.56 7.22 -16.98
N SER A 216 15.85 5.93 -16.71
CA SER A 216 14.90 5.05 -16.02
C SER A 216 14.65 5.47 -14.56
N VAL A 217 15.59 6.16 -13.92
CA VAL A 217 15.41 6.73 -12.58
C VAL A 217 14.79 8.12 -12.68
N LEU A 218 15.28 8.98 -13.56
CA LEU A 218 14.81 10.36 -13.70
C LEU A 218 13.32 10.43 -14.03
N VAL A 219 12.83 9.59 -14.96
CA VAL A 219 11.43 9.59 -15.40
C VAL A 219 10.45 9.23 -14.28
N LEU A 220 10.89 8.60 -13.19
CA LEU A 220 10.03 8.32 -12.03
C LEU A 220 9.54 9.61 -11.36
N PHE A 221 10.30 10.69 -11.48
CA PHE A 221 9.96 12.04 -11.00
C PHE A 221 9.05 12.81 -11.98
N ALA A 222 8.78 12.27 -13.16
CA ALA A 222 7.83 12.90 -14.06
C ALA A 222 6.46 12.93 -13.39
N PHE A 223 5.80 14.09 -13.44
CA PHE A 223 4.46 14.27 -12.87
C PHE A 223 4.39 14.03 -11.35
N SER A 224 5.52 14.01 -10.65
CA SER A 224 5.52 14.04 -9.18
C SER A 224 5.60 15.48 -8.68
N GLY A 225 4.74 15.90 -7.75
CA GLY A 225 4.83 17.21 -7.10
C GLY A 225 3.51 17.98 -6.98
N THR A 226 3.55 19.19 -6.38
CA THR A 226 2.35 19.97 -6.01
C THR A 226 1.53 20.44 -7.19
N TRP A 227 2.06 20.37 -8.42
CA TRP A 227 1.37 20.82 -9.63
C TRP A 227 -0.07 20.28 -9.75
N TYR A 228 -0.34 19.02 -9.36
CA TYR A 228 -1.71 18.48 -9.36
C TYR A 228 -2.62 19.18 -8.33
N ARG A 229 -2.08 19.41 -7.12
CA ARG A 229 -2.75 20.18 -6.07
C ARG A 229 -2.95 21.63 -6.49
N ASP A 230 -1.95 22.24 -7.13
CA ASP A 230 -1.99 23.61 -7.63
C ASP A 230 -3.09 23.76 -8.69
N ILE A 231 -3.25 22.78 -9.59
CA ILE A 231 -4.35 22.77 -10.56
C ILE A 231 -5.72 22.59 -9.88
N ILE A 232 -5.86 21.68 -8.91
CA ILE A 232 -7.12 21.52 -8.17
C ILE A 232 -7.48 22.82 -7.43
N ASN A 233 -6.49 23.48 -6.83
CA ASN A 233 -6.66 24.74 -6.10
C ASN A 233 -7.06 25.92 -7.02
N LEU A 234 -6.85 25.83 -8.35
CA LEU A 234 -7.40 26.82 -9.29
C LEU A 234 -8.92 26.76 -9.37
N PHE A 235 -9.53 25.60 -9.08
CA PHE A 235 -10.97 25.38 -9.24
C PHE A 235 -11.71 25.24 -7.91
N TYR A 236 -11.01 24.96 -6.81
CA TYR A 236 -11.60 24.71 -5.50
C TYR A 236 -10.81 25.41 -4.39
N ALA A 237 -11.52 25.85 -3.35
CA ALA A 237 -10.89 26.44 -2.18
C ALA A 237 -9.91 25.43 -1.54
N PRO A 238 -8.73 25.89 -1.07
CA PRO A 238 -7.73 25.02 -0.49
C PRO A 238 -8.28 24.36 0.78
N ASN A 239 -8.70 23.10 0.68
CA ASN A 239 -9.08 22.30 1.83
C ASN A 239 -7.81 21.79 2.52
N ALA A 240 -7.68 22.08 3.81
CA ALA A 240 -6.62 21.53 4.65
C ALA A 240 -6.79 20.01 4.75
N GLY A 241 -5.92 19.25 4.06
CA GLY A 241 -5.71 17.83 4.34
C GLY A 241 -6.21 16.80 3.32
N SER A 242 -6.41 17.10 2.02
CA SER A 242 -6.97 16.08 1.11
C SER A 242 -6.29 15.80 -0.24
N TYR A 243 -5.27 16.52 -0.69
CA TYR A 243 -4.77 16.34 -2.08
C TYR A 243 -3.25 16.47 -2.22
N ASP A 244 -2.48 15.60 -1.56
CA ASP A 244 -1.03 15.57 -1.75
C ASP A 244 -0.64 14.83 -3.06
N PRO A 245 0.50 15.21 -3.69
CA PRO A 245 0.86 14.80 -5.05
C PRO A 245 0.75 13.30 -5.34
N ILE A 246 0.02 12.95 -6.39
CA ILE A 246 -0.01 11.59 -6.96
C ILE A 246 1.25 11.41 -7.83
N GLY A 247 2.36 11.01 -7.22
CA GLY A 247 3.60 10.66 -7.94
C GLY A 247 3.94 9.18 -7.79
N ILE A 248 4.55 8.57 -8.80
CA ILE A 248 5.01 7.17 -8.77
C ILE A 248 6.02 6.94 -7.65
N VAL A 249 6.92 7.91 -7.42
CA VAL A 249 7.90 7.90 -6.32
C VAL A 249 7.24 8.20 -4.96
N ALA A 250 6.10 8.90 -4.98
CA ALA A 250 5.39 9.36 -3.79
C ALA A 250 4.48 8.29 -3.17
N TYR A 251 3.94 7.37 -3.97
CA TYR A 251 3.11 6.27 -3.47
C TYR A 251 3.60 4.97 -4.07
N THR A 252 4.35 4.19 -3.29
CA THR A 252 5.03 2.97 -3.76
C THR A 252 4.08 1.92 -4.35
N LYS A 253 2.85 1.84 -3.85
CA LYS A 253 1.78 1.00 -4.45
C LYS A 253 1.48 1.37 -5.90
N LEU A 254 1.57 2.65 -6.26
CA LEU A 254 1.36 3.12 -7.63
C LEU A 254 2.51 2.65 -8.53
N ALA A 255 3.71 2.48 -7.98
CA ALA A 255 4.87 2.00 -8.73
C ALA A 255 4.65 0.56 -9.23
N ALA A 256 4.03 -0.32 -8.43
CA ALA A 256 3.68 -1.67 -8.86
C ALA A 256 2.65 -1.66 -10.01
N VAL A 257 1.54 -0.91 -9.85
CA VAL A 257 0.51 -0.77 -10.91
C VAL A 257 1.09 -0.16 -12.17
N PHE A 258 1.86 0.91 -12.03
CA PHE A 258 2.54 1.58 -13.13
C PHE A 258 3.44 0.61 -13.89
N SER A 259 4.26 -0.17 -13.18
CA SER A 259 5.17 -1.15 -13.79
C SER A 259 4.41 -2.15 -14.67
N ILE A 260 3.29 -2.66 -14.17
CA ILE A 260 2.44 -3.61 -14.89
C ILE A 260 1.77 -2.95 -16.10
N MET A 261 1.20 -1.75 -15.94
CA MET A 261 0.56 -1.01 -17.03
C MET A 261 1.55 -0.58 -18.11
N PHE A 262 2.74 -0.11 -17.72
CA PHE A 262 3.81 0.25 -18.65
C PHE A 262 4.28 -0.97 -19.43
N HIS A 263 4.47 -2.11 -18.74
CA HIS A 263 4.83 -3.36 -19.39
C HIS A 263 3.73 -3.88 -20.33
N PHE A 264 2.45 -3.72 -19.95
CA PHE A 264 1.31 -4.02 -20.80
C PHE A 264 1.38 -3.23 -22.11
N PHE A 265 1.52 -1.90 -22.07
CA PHE A 265 1.60 -1.08 -23.29
C PHE A 265 2.79 -1.47 -24.16
N TYR A 266 3.95 -1.74 -23.54
CA TYR A 266 5.13 -2.19 -24.24
C TYR A 266 4.92 -3.53 -24.96
N LEU A 267 4.38 -4.54 -24.27
CA LEU A 267 4.13 -5.85 -24.87
C LEU A 267 3.04 -5.79 -25.95
N TYR A 268 1.99 -5.01 -25.70
CA TYR A 268 0.89 -4.81 -26.64
C TYR A 268 1.38 -4.13 -27.92
N GLY A 269 2.22 -3.10 -27.80
CA GLY A 269 2.87 -2.43 -28.94
C GLY A 269 3.86 -3.33 -29.71
N LYS A 270 4.36 -4.40 -29.10
CA LYS A 270 5.18 -5.44 -29.75
C LYS A 270 4.36 -6.63 -30.28
N GLU A 271 3.04 -6.49 -30.37
CA GLU A 271 2.11 -7.55 -30.81
C GLU A 271 2.12 -8.81 -29.93
N LYS A 272 2.72 -8.75 -28.73
CA LYS A 272 2.67 -9.80 -27.71
C LYS A 272 1.41 -9.68 -26.85
N LYS A 273 0.26 -9.57 -27.51
CA LYS A 273 -1.02 -9.19 -26.90
C LYS A 273 -1.49 -10.15 -25.82
N LEU A 274 -1.36 -11.47 -26.03
CA LEU A 274 -1.75 -12.48 -25.03
C LEU A 274 -0.94 -12.32 -23.72
N GLU A 275 0.37 -12.13 -23.84
CA GLU A 275 1.24 -11.90 -22.69
C GLU A 275 0.90 -10.59 -22.01
N ALA A 276 0.72 -9.50 -22.76
CA ALA A 276 0.31 -8.20 -22.23
C ALA A 276 -0.96 -8.31 -21.39
N ILE A 277 -2.01 -8.92 -21.96
CA ILE A 277 -3.30 -9.11 -21.30
C ILE A 277 -3.16 -9.92 -20.01
N TYR A 278 -2.34 -10.97 -20.00
CA TYR A 278 -2.14 -11.82 -18.83
C TYR A 278 -1.52 -11.04 -17.64
N PHE A 279 -0.66 -10.06 -17.91
CA PHE A 279 -0.09 -9.18 -16.87
C PHE A 279 -1.14 -8.32 -16.17
N LEU A 280 -2.21 -7.91 -16.84
CA LEU A 280 -3.27 -7.11 -16.19
C LEU A 280 -4.01 -7.88 -15.10
N ILE A 281 -4.07 -9.21 -15.20
CA ILE A 281 -4.70 -10.10 -14.22
C ILE A 281 -4.02 -10.01 -12.85
N LEU A 282 -2.76 -9.57 -12.81
CA LEU A 282 -1.98 -9.47 -11.59
C LEU A 282 -2.39 -8.28 -10.70
N ILE A 283 -2.91 -7.20 -11.29
CA ILE A 283 -3.22 -5.94 -10.58
C ILE A 283 -4.15 -6.13 -9.37
N PRO A 284 -5.27 -6.88 -9.46
CA PRO A 284 -6.18 -7.04 -8.33
C PRO A 284 -5.55 -7.76 -7.14
N PHE A 285 -4.54 -8.61 -7.38
CA PHE A 285 -3.88 -9.39 -6.33
C PHE A 285 -2.75 -8.63 -5.65
N LEU A 286 -2.21 -7.57 -6.28
CA LEU A 286 -1.09 -6.79 -5.74
C LEU A 286 -1.50 -5.47 -5.09
N VAL A 287 -2.69 -4.94 -5.41
CA VAL A 287 -3.14 -3.63 -4.93
C VAL A 287 -4.55 -3.71 -4.37
N GLN A 288 -4.83 -2.85 -3.38
CA GLN A 288 -6.17 -2.61 -2.84
C GLN A 288 -7.15 -2.34 -3.98
N SER A 289 -7.84 -3.39 -4.39
CA SER A 289 -8.82 -3.34 -5.45
C SER A 289 -10.18 -3.40 -4.80
N ALA A 290 -10.89 -2.27 -4.81
CA ALA A 290 -12.34 -2.37 -4.77
C ALA A 290 -12.75 -3.36 -5.86
N ILE A 291 -13.80 -4.14 -5.64
CA ILE A 291 -14.37 -5.08 -6.61
C ILE A 291 -14.46 -4.50 -8.03
N ALA A 292 -14.68 -3.19 -8.14
CA ALA A 292 -14.66 -2.43 -9.39
C ALA A 292 -13.37 -2.58 -10.24
N VAL A 293 -12.19 -2.80 -9.65
CA VAL A 293 -10.94 -2.99 -10.38
C VAL A 293 -10.93 -4.33 -11.13
N PHE A 294 -11.49 -5.39 -10.53
CA PHE A 294 -11.69 -6.65 -11.24
C PHE A 294 -12.58 -6.46 -12.47
N LEU A 295 -13.71 -5.74 -12.32
CA LEU A 295 -14.61 -5.43 -13.42
C LEU A 295 -13.93 -4.59 -14.52
N LEU A 296 -13.12 -3.61 -14.14
CA LEU A 296 -12.33 -2.83 -15.10
C LEU A 296 -11.38 -3.73 -15.90
N ILE A 297 -10.64 -4.62 -15.21
CA ILE A 297 -9.72 -5.53 -15.89
C ILE A 297 -10.46 -6.50 -16.79
N VAL A 298 -11.64 -6.99 -16.38
CA VAL A 298 -12.54 -7.77 -17.26
C VAL A 298 -12.93 -6.95 -18.50
N ALA A 299 -13.30 -5.68 -18.33
CA ALA A 299 -13.68 -4.83 -19.44
C ALA A 299 -12.50 -4.62 -20.42
N ILE A 300 -11.30 -4.28 -19.90
CA ILE A 300 -10.08 -4.14 -20.71
C ILE A 300 -9.79 -5.44 -21.47
N PHE A 301 -9.86 -6.55 -20.75
CA PHE A 301 -9.65 -7.89 -21.26
C PHE A 301 -10.58 -8.21 -22.44
N LEU A 302 -11.90 -8.06 -22.25
CA LEU A 302 -12.92 -8.32 -23.27
C LEU A 302 -12.75 -7.40 -24.48
N LEU A 303 -12.43 -6.12 -24.26
CA LEU A 303 -12.19 -5.15 -25.32
C LEU A 303 -10.97 -5.52 -26.16
N CYS A 304 -9.85 -5.90 -25.53
CA CYS A 304 -8.65 -6.35 -26.22
C CYS A 304 -8.94 -7.59 -27.08
N ILE A 305 -9.74 -8.54 -26.58
CA ILE A 305 -10.15 -9.73 -27.34
C ILE A 305 -11.00 -9.34 -28.54
N TYR A 306 -12.07 -8.58 -28.32
CA TYR A 306 -12.97 -8.13 -29.38
C TYR A 306 -12.20 -7.42 -30.49
N LYS A 307 -11.25 -6.55 -30.10
CA LYS A 307 -10.42 -5.82 -31.05
C LYS A 307 -9.49 -6.73 -31.85
N ASP A 308 -8.80 -7.66 -31.20
CA ASP A 308 -7.87 -8.53 -31.94
C ASP A 308 -8.64 -9.48 -32.86
N VAL A 309 -9.82 -9.97 -32.46
CA VAL A 309 -10.70 -10.78 -33.32
C VAL A 309 -11.15 -9.98 -34.56
N GLN A 310 -11.49 -8.70 -34.41
CA GLN A 310 -11.86 -7.86 -35.55
C GLN A 310 -10.69 -7.49 -36.47
N VAL A 311 -9.54 -7.10 -35.90
CA VAL A 311 -8.43 -6.50 -36.66
C VAL A 311 -7.46 -7.55 -37.19
N SER A 312 -7.05 -8.52 -36.36
CA SER A 312 -6.07 -9.53 -36.75
C SER A 312 -6.69 -10.83 -37.26
N LYS A 313 -8.04 -10.92 -37.29
CA LYS A 313 -8.82 -12.12 -37.67
C LYS A 313 -8.40 -13.38 -36.89
N LYS A 314 -7.73 -13.23 -35.74
CA LYS A 314 -7.39 -14.37 -34.89
C LYS A 314 -8.66 -15.00 -34.35
N SER A 315 -8.67 -16.33 -34.27
CA SER A 315 -9.79 -17.06 -33.68
C SER A 315 -9.92 -16.71 -32.19
N PHE A 316 -11.15 -16.41 -31.76
CA PHE A 316 -11.52 -16.26 -30.35
C PHE A 316 -11.03 -17.45 -29.50
N ARG A 317 -10.90 -18.65 -30.10
CA ARG A 317 -10.39 -19.87 -29.45
C ARG A 317 -9.02 -19.68 -28.79
N ASN A 318 -8.18 -18.79 -29.32
CA ASN A 318 -6.84 -18.52 -28.77
C ASN A 318 -6.88 -17.84 -27.39
N TYR A 319 -8.00 -17.21 -27.02
CA TYR A 319 -8.16 -16.52 -25.74
C TYR A 319 -8.83 -17.38 -24.66
N ILE A 320 -9.48 -18.49 -25.03
CA ILE A 320 -10.19 -19.38 -24.09
C ILE A 320 -9.34 -19.77 -22.88
N PRO A 321 -8.05 -20.15 -23.02
CA PRO A 321 -7.23 -20.49 -21.86
C PRO A 321 -7.05 -19.33 -20.87
N ILE A 322 -6.89 -18.11 -21.37
CA ILE A 322 -6.74 -16.91 -20.54
C ILE A 322 -8.08 -16.52 -19.90
N ILE A 323 -9.19 -16.62 -20.65
CA ILE A 323 -10.54 -16.39 -20.12
C ILE A 323 -10.80 -17.37 -18.96
N GLY A 324 -10.52 -18.65 -19.16
CA GLY A 324 -10.70 -19.69 -18.14
C GLY A 324 -9.84 -19.44 -16.91
N ALA A 325 -8.55 -19.12 -17.08
CA ALA A 325 -7.65 -18.81 -15.96
C ALA A 325 -8.11 -17.57 -15.17
N PHE A 326 -8.54 -16.52 -15.88
CA PHE A 326 -9.04 -15.30 -15.25
C PHE A 326 -10.33 -15.56 -14.47
N ALA A 327 -11.31 -16.25 -15.07
CA ALA A 327 -12.57 -16.59 -14.43
C ALA A 327 -12.33 -17.45 -13.18
N PHE A 328 -11.45 -18.46 -13.27
CA PHE A 328 -11.08 -19.30 -12.14
C PHE A 328 -10.49 -18.47 -10.99
N LEU A 329 -9.49 -17.62 -11.28
CA LEU A 329 -8.88 -16.75 -10.28
C LEU A 329 -9.89 -15.78 -9.65
N LEU A 330 -10.78 -15.20 -10.45
CA LEU A 330 -11.83 -14.31 -9.97
C LEU A 330 -12.81 -15.03 -9.02
N PHE A 331 -13.32 -16.20 -9.41
CA PHE A 331 -14.27 -16.95 -8.58
C PHE A 331 -13.62 -17.45 -7.29
N CYS A 332 -12.38 -17.93 -7.34
CA CYS A 332 -11.68 -18.35 -6.13
C CYS A 332 -11.40 -17.17 -5.20
N PHE A 333 -11.02 -16.01 -5.74
CA PHE A 333 -10.84 -14.79 -4.96
C PHE A 333 -12.15 -14.31 -4.31
N LEU A 334 -13.25 -14.29 -5.05
CA LEU A 334 -14.57 -13.93 -4.53
C LEU A 334 -15.05 -14.91 -3.45
N GLY A 335 -14.79 -16.20 -3.62
CA GLY A 335 -15.09 -17.23 -2.62
C GLY A 335 -14.26 -17.04 -1.34
N PHE A 336 -12.96 -16.81 -1.48
CA PHE A 336 -12.05 -16.49 -0.37
C PHE A 336 -12.52 -15.24 0.40
N TYR A 337 -12.89 -14.18 -0.34
CA TYR A 337 -13.43 -12.95 0.23
C TYR A 337 -14.72 -13.20 1.01
N LEU A 338 -15.67 -13.95 0.44
CA LEU A 338 -16.95 -14.23 1.07
C LEU A 338 -16.79 -15.01 2.38
N LEU A 339 -15.91 -16.01 2.40
CA LEU A 339 -15.63 -16.81 3.59
C LEU A 339 -14.99 -15.96 4.71
N ASN A 340 -14.02 -15.12 4.36
CA ASN A 340 -13.36 -14.25 5.35
C ASN A 340 -14.28 -13.13 5.84
N GLN A 341 -15.18 -12.63 5.00
CA GLN A 341 -16.20 -11.68 5.42
C GLN A 341 -17.20 -12.28 6.42
N GLN A 342 -17.61 -13.55 6.23
CA GLN A 342 -18.50 -14.22 7.16
C GLN A 342 -17.88 -14.43 8.55
N LYS A 343 -16.58 -14.78 8.60
CA LYS A 343 -15.83 -14.89 9.87
C LYS A 343 -15.87 -13.56 10.65
N GLU A 344 -15.61 -12.44 9.98
CA GLU A 344 -15.64 -11.10 10.59
C GLU A 344 -17.02 -10.74 11.16
N PHE A 345 -18.09 -10.96 10.39
CA PHE A 345 -19.45 -10.64 10.83
C PHE A 345 -19.89 -11.45 12.05
N LEU A 346 -19.48 -12.72 12.13
CA LEU A 346 -19.76 -13.57 13.29
C LEU A 346 -19.01 -13.10 14.55
N HIS A 347 -17.82 -12.53 14.41
CA HIS A 347 -16.96 -12.12 15.52
C HIS A 347 -17.20 -10.71 16.05
N LEU A 348 -17.62 -9.77 15.19
CA LEU A 348 -18.03 -8.43 15.61
C LEU A 348 -19.43 -8.40 16.26
N GLY A 349 -20.07 -9.58 16.37
CA GLY A 349 -21.49 -9.74 16.64
C GLY A 349 -22.29 -9.24 15.44
N ASN A 350 -23.46 -9.84 15.19
CA ASN A 350 -24.49 -9.23 14.36
C ASN A 350 -24.93 -7.92 15.02
N THR A 351 -24.10 -6.89 14.91
CA THR A 351 -24.51 -5.56 15.24
C THR A 351 -25.43 -5.16 14.11
N ASP A 352 -26.64 -4.73 14.47
CA ASP A 352 -27.52 -3.89 13.65
C ASP A 352 -26.84 -2.54 13.32
N MET A 353 -25.58 -2.57 12.94
CA MET A 353 -24.96 -1.54 12.14
C MET A 353 -25.53 -1.76 10.75
N GLY A 354 -26.21 -0.77 10.19
CA GLY A 354 -26.82 -0.77 8.85
C GLY A 354 -25.89 -1.04 7.67
N ILE A 355 -24.84 -1.84 7.84
CA ILE A 355 -24.34 -2.78 6.87
C ILE A 355 -25.51 -3.70 6.54
N VAL A 356 -26.06 -3.55 5.35
CA VAL A 356 -27.13 -4.41 4.87
C VAL A 356 -26.70 -5.87 5.06
N ASN A 357 -27.41 -6.58 5.94
CA ASN A 357 -27.36 -8.02 6.00
C ASN A 357 -27.64 -8.53 4.59
N ASN A 358 -26.61 -9.08 3.96
CA ASN A 358 -26.83 -9.85 2.76
C ASN A 358 -27.34 -11.20 3.24
N ASP A 359 -28.67 -11.33 3.33
CA ASP A 359 -29.39 -12.53 3.81
C ASP A 359 -29.15 -13.80 2.95
N GLY A 360 -28.17 -13.76 2.05
CA GLY A 360 -27.72 -14.90 1.25
C GLY A 360 -26.75 -14.48 0.15
N VAL A 361 -26.14 -15.47 -0.50
CA VAL A 361 -25.25 -15.30 -1.67
C VAL A 361 -25.91 -14.45 -2.77
N ILE A 362 -27.22 -14.62 -2.97
CA ILE A 362 -28.00 -13.86 -3.94
C ILE A 362 -28.14 -12.39 -3.51
N GLY A 363 -28.35 -12.10 -2.22
CA GLY A 363 -28.39 -10.73 -1.69
C GLY A 363 -27.05 -10.02 -1.84
N PHE A 364 -25.95 -10.75 -1.57
CA PHE A 364 -24.59 -10.27 -1.85
C PHE A 364 -24.38 -10.02 -3.33
N ILE A 365 -24.79 -10.92 -4.23
CA ILE A 365 -24.70 -10.73 -5.69
C ILE A 365 -25.55 -9.54 -6.15
N ILE A 366 -26.75 -9.33 -5.59
CA ILE A 366 -27.62 -8.20 -5.94
C ILE A 366 -27.05 -6.88 -5.43
N GLN A 367 -26.53 -6.83 -4.21
CA GLN A 367 -25.81 -5.66 -3.71
C GLN A 367 -24.52 -5.40 -4.46
N PHE A 368 -23.79 -6.46 -4.80
CA PHE A 368 -22.64 -6.45 -5.67
C PHE A 368 -23.03 -5.83 -6.99
N VAL A 369 -24.11 -6.29 -7.65
CA VAL A 369 -24.59 -5.72 -8.92
C VAL A 369 -25.07 -4.29 -8.71
N LYS A 370 -25.84 -3.96 -7.67
CA LYS A 370 -26.35 -2.59 -7.43
C LYS A 370 -25.24 -1.58 -7.14
N LYS A 371 -24.31 -1.88 -6.22
CA LYS A 371 -23.11 -1.07 -5.98
C LYS A 371 -22.23 -1.06 -7.21
N SER A 372 -22.05 -2.19 -7.90
CA SER A 372 -21.29 -2.26 -9.14
C SER A 372 -21.94 -1.52 -10.29
N VAL A 373 -23.28 -1.35 -10.33
CA VAL A 373 -24.06 -0.59 -11.33
C VAL A 373 -23.96 0.91 -11.06
N LEU A 374 -24.07 1.35 -9.81
CA LEU A 374 -23.83 2.73 -9.38
C LEU A 374 -22.36 3.15 -9.56
N LEU A 375 -21.44 2.24 -9.21
CA LEU A 375 -20.03 2.34 -9.52
C LEU A 375 -19.81 2.27 -11.04
N LEU A 376 -20.51 1.41 -11.78
CA LEU A 376 -20.49 1.33 -13.26
C LEU A 376 -20.81 2.68 -13.86
N ILE A 377 -21.88 3.37 -13.44
CA ILE A 377 -22.26 4.68 -14.01
C ILE A 377 -21.19 5.75 -13.71
N SER A 378 -20.57 5.68 -12.52
CA SER A 378 -19.46 6.57 -12.11
C SER A 378 -18.13 6.23 -12.83
N TYR A 379 -17.90 4.96 -13.15
CA TYR A 379 -16.68 4.39 -13.74
C TYR A 379 -16.80 4.10 -15.26
N TYR A 380 -17.99 4.23 -15.86
CA TYR A 380 -18.25 3.91 -17.27
C TYR A 380 -17.57 4.88 -18.20
N TRP A 381 -17.40 6.13 -17.79
CA TRP A 381 -16.56 7.07 -18.53
C TRP A 381 -15.17 6.47 -18.77
N LEU A 382 -14.54 5.87 -17.76
CA LEU A 382 -13.21 5.29 -17.90
C LEU A 382 -13.17 4.05 -18.81
N SER A 383 -14.12 3.12 -18.66
CA SER A 383 -14.19 1.92 -19.53
C SER A 383 -14.55 2.28 -20.97
N PHE A 384 -15.41 3.29 -21.15
CA PHE A 384 -15.79 3.85 -22.46
C PHE A 384 -14.62 4.61 -23.10
N PHE A 385 -13.83 5.37 -22.34
CA PHE A 385 -12.64 6.06 -22.83
C PHE A 385 -11.48 5.11 -23.11
N LEU A 386 -11.32 4.06 -22.30
CA LEU A 386 -10.34 3.01 -22.50
C LEU A 386 -10.68 2.16 -23.74
N ALA A 387 -11.96 1.84 -23.90
CA ALA A 387 -12.48 1.30 -25.16
C ALA A 387 -12.17 2.26 -26.31
N THR A 388 -12.38 3.56 -26.15
CA THR A 388 -12.11 4.59 -27.18
C THR A 388 -10.62 4.68 -27.53
N VAL A 389 -9.72 4.63 -26.55
CA VAL A 389 -8.25 4.62 -26.72
C VAL A 389 -7.78 3.36 -27.45
N LEU A 390 -8.32 2.20 -27.08
CA LEU A 390 -8.03 0.91 -27.72
C LEU A 390 -8.69 0.79 -29.11
N LEU A 391 -9.86 1.39 -29.31
CA LEU A 391 -10.58 1.50 -30.60
C LEU A 391 -9.83 2.41 -31.57
N ILE A 392 -9.27 3.52 -31.09
CA ILE A 392 -8.57 4.54 -31.89
C ILE A 392 -7.14 4.11 -32.24
N SER A 393 -6.49 3.27 -31.40
CA SER A 393 -5.12 2.77 -31.62
C SER A 393 -5.02 1.54 -32.54
N ALA A 394 -6.09 1.22 -33.28
CA ALA A 394 -6.20 0.06 -34.18
C ALA A 394 -5.21 0.05 -35.36
N GLN A 395 -4.56 1.17 -35.67
CA GLN A 395 -3.35 1.21 -36.49
C GLN A 395 -2.18 1.40 -35.54
N SER A 396 -1.35 0.36 -35.36
CA SER A 396 -0.30 0.21 -34.33
C SER A 396 -0.02 1.48 -33.51
N LEU A 397 -0.13 1.43 -32.18
CA LEU A 397 0.10 2.55 -31.25
C LEU A 397 1.29 3.48 -31.60
N ALA A 398 2.31 2.96 -32.30
CA ALA A 398 3.50 3.65 -32.75
C ALA A 398 3.44 4.35 -34.14
N LYS A 399 2.49 4.02 -35.05
CA LYS A 399 2.50 4.50 -36.46
C LYS A 399 1.82 5.83 -36.68
N VAL A 400 0.82 6.21 -35.87
CA VAL A 400 0.16 7.52 -35.95
C VAL A 400 -0.12 8.01 -34.54
N ILE A 401 0.66 8.98 -34.08
CA ILE A 401 0.37 9.69 -32.84
C ILE A 401 -0.85 10.57 -33.10
N ARG A 402 -1.99 10.18 -32.54
CA ARG A 402 -3.19 11.01 -32.56
C ARG A 402 -3.12 11.94 -31.36
N TRP A 403 -2.63 13.16 -31.55
CA TRP A 403 -2.65 14.22 -30.52
C TRP A 403 -4.04 14.39 -29.90
N GLU A 404 -5.09 14.17 -30.70
CA GLU A 404 -6.49 14.05 -30.29
C GLU A 404 -6.65 13.11 -29.09
N LEU A 405 -6.00 11.95 -29.11
CA LEU A 405 -6.08 10.94 -28.06
C LEU A 405 -5.40 11.40 -26.77
N PHE A 406 -4.25 12.06 -26.90
CA PHE A 406 -3.53 12.65 -25.77
C PHE A 406 -4.36 13.75 -25.10
N VAL A 407 -4.95 14.65 -25.89
CA VAL A 407 -5.82 15.73 -25.42
C VAL A 407 -7.08 15.16 -24.75
N ILE A 408 -7.74 14.16 -25.37
CA ILE A 408 -8.89 13.48 -24.79
C ILE A 408 -8.52 12.85 -23.44
N LEU A 409 -7.42 12.10 -23.35
CA LEU A 409 -6.97 11.45 -22.10
C LEU A 409 -6.74 12.47 -20.97
N ILE A 410 -6.10 13.60 -21.28
CA ILE A 410 -5.89 14.68 -20.32
C ILE A 410 -7.21 15.29 -19.87
N ILE A 411 -8.11 15.62 -20.81
CA ILE A 411 -9.44 16.14 -20.51
C ILE A 411 -10.21 15.15 -19.63
N CYS A 412 -10.18 13.86 -19.93
CA CYS A 412 -10.84 12.82 -19.15
C CYS A 412 -10.29 12.70 -17.73
N PHE A 413 -8.97 12.74 -17.56
CA PHE A 413 -8.33 12.73 -16.24
C PHE A 413 -8.76 13.96 -15.42
N PHE A 414 -8.78 15.15 -16.03
CA PHE A 414 -9.25 16.36 -15.38
C PHE A 414 -10.76 16.34 -15.08
N CYS A 415 -11.61 15.91 -16.02
CA CYS A 415 -13.05 15.77 -15.79
C CYS A 415 -13.35 14.78 -14.66
N SER A 416 -12.66 13.64 -14.61
CA SER A 416 -12.81 12.65 -13.52
C SER A 416 -12.40 13.25 -12.17
N THR A 417 -11.32 14.06 -12.16
CA THR A 417 -10.86 14.80 -10.98
C THR A 417 -11.89 15.85 -10.53
N ILE A 418 -12.51 16.57 -11.47
CA ILE A 418 -13.55 17.57 -11.20
C ILE A 418 -14.83 16.92 -10.65
N VAL A 419 -15.26 15.80 -11.25
CA VAL A 419 -16.37 14.98 -10.75
C VAL A 419 -16.07 14.52 -9.33
N TYR A 420 -14.84 14.04 -9.07
CA TYR A 420 -14.40 13.67 -7.73
C TYR A 420 -14.50 14.83 -6.73
N ALA A 421 -13.98 16.02 -7.07
CA ALA A 421 -14.05 17.20 -6.21
C ALA A 421 -15.51 17.63 -5.93
N LYS A 422 -16.40 17.47 -6.91
CA LYS A 422 -17.84 17.79 -6.78
C LYS A 422 -18.62 16.79 -5.93
N PHE A 423 -18.26 15.50 -5.95
CA PHE A 423 -19.01 14.42 -5.29
C PHE A 423 -18.33 13.88 -4.02
N ASN A 424 -17.63 14.73 -3.26
CA ASN A 424 -16.75 14.36 -2.14
C ASN A 424 -17.44 13.79 -0.88
N LYS A 425 -18.50 12.99 -1.07
CA LYS A 425 -19.06 12.02 -0.11
C LYS A 425 -18.80 10.56 -0.52
N MET A 426 -18.22 10.28 -1.71
CA MET A 426 -17.86 8.92 -2.15
C MET A 426 -16.34 8.67 -2.12
N GLY A 427 -15.77 8.40 -0.94
CA GLY A 427 -14.33 8.14 -0.75
C GLY A 427 -13.74 7.00 -1.60
N ASN A 428 -14.57 6.06 -2.06
CA ASN A 428 -14.13 4.93 -2.90
C ASN A 428 -13.76 5.34 -4.34
N ALA A 429 -14.41 6.39 -4.89
CA ALA A 429 -14.12 6.88 -6.24
C ALA A 429 -12.75 7.57 -6.33
N TYR A 430 -12.32 8.22 -5.23
CA TYR A 430 -11.00 8.81 -5.09
C TYR A 430 -9.91 7.76 -5.23
N GLN A 431 -9.94 6.75 -4.35
CA GLN A 431 -8.91 5.73 -4.27
C GLN A 431 -8.78 4.97 -5.59
N PHE A 432 -9.87 4.74 -6.30
CA PHE A 432 -9.83 4.13 -7.62
C PHE A 432 -9.15 5.04 -8.68
N SER A 433 -9.56 6.32 -8.72
CA SER A 433 -9.02 7.30 -9.68
C SER A 433 -7.51 7.53 -9.47
N THR A 434 -7.07 7.59 -8.22
CA THR A 434 -5.66 7.82 -7.89
C THR A 434 -4.82 6.55 -7.94
N ASN A 435 -5.35 5.39 -7.51
CA ASN A 435 -4.57 4.16 -7.41
C ASN A 435 -4.47 3.36 -8.71
N VAL A 436 -5.42 3.50 -9.63
CA VAL A 436 -5.46 2.71 -10.88
C VAL A 436 -5.44 3.60 -12.11
N CYS A 437 -6.29 4.63 -12.18
CA CYS A 437 -6.37 5.51 -13.35
C CYS A 437 -5.13 6.39 -13.50
N GLY A 438 -4.65 7.01 -12.41
CA GLY A 438 -3.41 7.79 -12.42
C GLY A 438 -2.22 7.02 -13.01
N PRO A 439 -1.83 5.85 -12.44
CA PRO A 439 -0.75 5.03 -12.97
C PRO A 439 -0.95 4.59 -14.41
N PHE A 440 -2.19 4.28 -14.82
CA PHE A 440 -2.50 3.92 -16.20
C PHE A 440 -2.23 5.08 -17.17
N VAL A 441 -2.76 6.27 -16.89
CA VAL A 441 -2.58 7.47 -17.74
C VAL A 441 -1.10 7.86 -17.78
N LEU A 442 -0.42 7.86 -16.63
CA LEU A 442 1.01 8.15 -16.55
C LEU A 442 1.83 7.15 -17.36
N ALA A 443 1.57 5.85 -17.22
CA ALA A 443 2.25 4.81 -17.98
C ALA A 443 2.06 4.99 -19.48
N LEU A 444 0.85 5.34 -19.92
CA LEU A 444 0.55 5.59 -21.33
C LEU A 444 1.28 6.84 -21.85
N ILE A 445 1.22 7.96 -21.12
CA ILE A 445 1.90 9.21 -21.49
C ILE A 445 3.41 8.97 -21.62
N ILE A 446 4.03 8.35 -20.61
CA ILE A 446 5.46 8.06 -20.61
C ILE A 446 5.82 7.10 -21.75
N TYR A 447 5.01 6.06 -21.97
CA TYR A 447 5.19 5.15 -23.10
C TYR A 447 5.15 5.88 -24.44
N LEU A 448 4.17 6.75 -24.68
CA LEU A 448 4.02 7.51 -25.93
C LEU A 448 5.12 8.57 -26.15
N LEU A 449 5.68 9.12 -25.07
CA LEU A 449 6.80 10.06 -25.15
C LEU A 449 8.11 9.34 -25.48
N ILE A 450 8.37 8.19 -24.86
CA ILE A 450 9.60 7.40 -25.10
C ILE A 450 9.50 6.57 -26.39
N GLU A 451 8.29 6.19 -26.85
CA GLU A 451 8.15 5.37 -28.05
C GLU A 451 8.57 6.12 -29.34
N ALA A 452 8.47 7.45 -29.34
CA ALA A 452 8.83 8.28 -30.48
C ALA A 452 10.29 8.06 -30.94
N PRO A 453 10.59 8.05 -32.26
CA PRO A 453 11.95 7.89 -32.75
C PRO A 453 12.82 9.08 -32.32
N TYR A 454 13.81 8.85 -31.46
CA TYR A 454 14.71 9.91 -30.95
C TYR A 454 15.47 10.65 -32.06
N ASN A 455 15.75 9.99 -33.18
CA ASN A 455 16.45 10.62 -34.29
C ASN A 455 15.59 11.68 -35.01
N SER A 456 14.27 11.70 -34.80
CA SER A 456 13.39 12.75 -35.32
C SER A 456 13.39 13.98 -34.42
N LEU A 457 13.25 15.18 -35.00
CA LEU A 457 13.12 16.44 -34.24
C LEU A 457 12.01 16.34 -33.18
N PHE A 458 10.87 15.77 -33.57
CA PHE A 458 9.72 15.59 -32.69
C PHE A 458 10.00 14.63 -31.53
N GLY A 459 10.76 13.55 -31.77
CA GLY A 459 11.24 12.65 -30.72
C GLY A 459 12.19 13.33 -29.73
N LYS A 460 13.10 14.20 -30.21
CA LYS A 460 13.97 15.00 -29.35
C LYS A 460 13.18 15.95 -28.47
N ILE A 461 12.23 16.70 -29.04
CA ILE A 461 11.36 17.63 -28.28
C ILE A 461 10.61 16.90 -27.17
N LYS A 462 10.01 15.74 -27.49
CA LYS A 462 9.30 14.92 -26.51
C LYS A 462 10.18 14.44 -25.36
N LEU A 463 11.37 13.95 -25.67
CA LEU A 463 12.32 13.51 -24.65
C LEU A 463 12.76 14.70 -23.77
N THR A 464 13.07 15.84 -24.39
CA THR A 464 13.44 17.06 -23.67
C THR A 464 12.31 17.52 -22.74
N MET A 465 11.06 17.53 -23.20
CA MET A 465 9.91 17.82 -22.34
C MET A 465 9.82 16.86 -21.16
N LEU A 466 9.96 15.55 -21.41
CA LEU A 466 9.91 14.54 -20.35
C LEU A 466 11.02 14.76 -19.31
N ILE A 467 12.23 15.07 -19.76
CA ILE A 467 13.38 15.38 -18.89
C ILE A 467 13.11 16.64 -18.06
N ILE A 468 12.63 17.72 -18.69
CA ILE A 468 12.31 18.98 -17.99
C ILE A 468 11.25 18.75 -16.92
N VAL A 469 10.14 18.08 -17.26
CA VAL A 469 9.06 17.76 -16.31
C VAL A 469 9.59 16.91 -15.15
N SER A 470 10.47 15.96 -15.44
CA SER A 470 11.10 15.11 -14.41
C SER A 470 12.00 15.93 -13.47
N PHE A 471 12.79 16.87 -13.99
CA PHE A 471 13.62 17.75 -13.15
C PHE A 471 12.79 18.69 -12.28
N ILE A 472 11.68 19.23 -12.82
CA ILE A 472 10.74 20.04 -12.03
C ILE A 472 10.17 19.21 -10.88
N GLY A 473 9.71 17.98 -11.16
CA GLY A 473 9.18 17.08 -10.13
C GLY A 473 10.21 16.67 -9.10
N MET A 474 11.44 16.37 -9.52
CA MET A 474 12.56 16.08 -8.64
C MET A 474 12.87 17.26 -7.71
N LYS A 475 12.94 18.49 -8.24
CA LYS A 475 13.15 19.70 -7.44
C LYS A 475 12.04 19.89 -6.40
N GLN A 476 10.78 19.60 -6.74
CA GLN A 476 9.66 19.73 -5.82
C GLN A 476 9.70 18.68 -4.69
N ILE A 477 10.06 17.44 -4.99
CA ILE A 477 10.22 16.39 -3.97
C ILE A 477 11.42 16.69 -3.06
N ILE A 478 12.58 17.05 -3.63
CA ILE A 478 13.82 17.26 -2.88
C ILE A 478 13.83 18.59 -2.13
N GLY A 479 13.33 19.66 -2.76
CA GLY A 479 13.28 21.01 -2.16
C GLY A 479 12.13 21.21 -1.18
N GLY A 480 11.20 20.25 -1.08
CA GLY A 480 10.06 20.28 -0.18
C GLY A 480 10.41 19.87 1.25
N ASN A 481 11.29 20.57 1.95
CA ASN A 481 11.50 20.35 3.40
C ASN A 481 10.20 20.55 4.23
N ASN A 482 9.18 21.22 3.65
CA ASN A 482 7.83 21.37 4.21
C ASN A 482 6.86 20.23 3.82
N VAL A 483 7.31 19.21 3.07
CA VAL A 483 6.46 18.09 2.57
C VAL A 483 6.52 16.87 3.51
N PHE A 484 7.54 16.77 4.36
CA PHE A 484 7.64 15.65 5.30
C PHE A 484 6.56 15.77 6.38
N HIS A 485 5.58 14.88 6.35
CA HIS A 485 4.47 14.89 7.30
C HIS A 485 4.94 14.77 8.75
N SER A 486 6.05 14.05 8.98
CA SER A 486 6.67 13.96 10.29
C SER A 486 7.04 15.35 10.84
N THR A 487 7.67 16.25 10.09
CA THR A 487 8.09 17.57 10.60
C THR A 487 6.92 18.48 10.99
N SER A 488 5.83 18.46 10.23
CA SER A 488 4.64 19.30 10.47
C SER A 488 3.93 19.02 11.80
N ARG A 489 4.13 17.84 12.39
CA ARG A 489 3.50 17.44 13.65
C ARG A 489 4.46 17.32 14.82
N ILE A 490 5.74 17.08 14.58
CA ILE A 490 6.76 17.08 15.66
C ILE A 490 6.98 18.49 16.19
N GLN A 491 6.74 19.52 15.36
CA GLN A 491 6.93 20.91 15.77
C GLN A 491 6.14 21.29 17.04
N PHE A 492 5.12 20.53 17.45
CA PHE A 492 4.38 20.77 18.69
C PHE A 492 5.11 20.29 19.96
N TYR A 493 6.17 19.50 19.82
CA TYR A 493 6.94 18.91 20.91
C TYR A 493 8.35 19.52 21.00
N SER A 494 8.99 19.48 22.18
CA SER A 494 10.38 19.91 22.31
C SER A 494 11.35 18.84 21.79
N PRO A 495 12.45 19.20 21.09
CA PRO A 495 13.46 18.22 20.63
C PRO A 495 14.08 17.39 21.77
N LYS A 496 14.16 17.96 22.98
CA LYS A 496 14.61 17.26 24.19
C LYS A 496 13.63 16.16 24.57
N PHE A 497 12.33 16.47 24.68
CA PHE A 497 11.30 15.47 24.99
C PHE A 497 11.32 14.32 23.97
N ILE A 498 11.43 14.62 22.68
CA ILE A 498 11.52 13.62 21.61
C ILE A 498 12.71 12.67 21.84
N ARG A 499 13.88 13.23 22.17
CA ARG A 499 15.09 12.45 22.44
C ARG A 499 14.95 11.57 23.67
N ASP A 500 14.44 12.13 24.76
CA ASP A 500 14.34 11.44 26.04
C ASP A 500 13.31 10.30 25.96
N VAL A 501 12.16 10.52 25.32
CA VAL A 501 11.15 9.47 25.12
C VAL A 501 11.69 8.38 24.20
N LYS A 502 12.44 8.70 23.15
CA LYS A 502 13.07 7.68 22.28
C LYS A 502 13.95 6.71 23.08
N ASN A 503 14.69 7.22 24.06
CA ASN A 503 15.54 6.39 24.91
C ASN A 503 14.70 5.46 25.79
N GLU A 504 13.66 6.00 26.46
CA GLU A 504 12.76 5.18 27.29
C GLU A 504 12.05 4.09 26.48
N LEU A 505 11.59 4.43 25.28
CA LEU A 505 10.93 3.51 24.36
C LEU A 505 11.85 2.36 23.93
N SER A 506 13.15 2.62 23.74
CA SER A 506 14.12 1.59 23.36
C SER A 506 14.35 0.52 24.43
N GLU A 507 13.99 0.82 25.68
CA GLU A 507 14.08 -0.09 26.82
C GLU A 507 12.77 -0.83 27.13
N LEU A 508 11.72 -0.62 26.33
CA LEU A 508 10.45 -1.30 26.53
C LEU A 508 10.48 -2.74 25.98
N ASP A 509 9.96 -3.66 26.78
CA ASP A 509 9.68 -5.03 26.35
C ASP A 509 8.45 -5.13 25.44
N TYR A 510 7.53 -4.15 25.50
CA TYR A 510 6.25 -4.17 24.78
C TYR A 510 5.96 -2.83 24.09
N VAL A 511 5.39 -2.89 22.89
CA VAL A 511 5.07 -1.73 22.04
C VAL A 511 3.67 -1.15 22.26
N PHE A 512 2.93 -1.65 23.26
CA PHE A 512 1.59 -1.17 23.58
C PHE A 512 1.62 -0.15 24.72
N GLY A 513 0.84 0.91 24.61
CA GLY A 513 0.62 1.87 25.69
C GLY A 513 -0.83 2.29 25.83
N VAL A 514 -1.12 3.09 26.85
CA VAL A 514 -2.46 3.62 27.10
C VAL A 514 -2.49 5.14 27.10
N VAL A 515 -3.57 5.73 26.60
CA VAL A 515 -3.86 7.16 26.80
C VAL A 515 -4.91 7.31 27.87
N TYR A 516 -4.66 8.27 28.76
CA TYR A 516 -5.60 8.72 29.78
C TYR A 516 -5.87 10.22 29.57
N TYR A 517 -7.13 10.57 29.30
CA TYR A 517 -7.54 11.94 28.96
C TYR A 517 -8.22 12.67 30.14
N GLY A 518 -8.77 11.94 31.10
CA GLY A 518 -9.51 12.48 32.22
C GLY A 518 -10.63 13.41 31.75
N LYS A 519 -10.61 14.67 32.21
CA LYS A 519 -11.66 15.67 31.92
C LYS A 519 -11.82 16.02 30.44
N ASP A 520 -10.79 15.80 29.61
CA ASP A 520 -10.82 16.12 28.18
C ASP A 520 -11.35 14.97 27.30
N LEU A 521 -11.72 13.82 27.88
CA LEU A 521 -12.10 12.60 27.17
C LEU A 521 -13.11 12.83 26.03
N GLN A 522 -14.17 13.61 26.26
CA GLN A 522 -15.24 13.80 25.26
C GLN A 522 -14.76 14.52 23.99
N LYS A 523 -13.63 15.25 24.04
CA LYS A 523 -13.01 15.91 22.87
C LYS A 523 -12.32 14.93 21.94
N TYR A 524 -11.99 13.73 22.42
CA TYR A 524 -11.18 12.74 21.72
C TYR A 524 -11.90 11.38 21.64
N PRO A 525 -13.06 11.30 20.95
CA PRO A 525 -13.85 10.06 20.87
C PRO A 525 -13.26 9.00 19.93
N ILE A 526 -12.21 9.36 19.18
CA ILE A 526 -11.59 8.51 18.17
C ILE A 526 -10.28 7.97 18.73
N GLU A 527 -10.14 6.64 18.69
CA GLU A 527 -8.84 5.96 18.78
C GLU A 527 -8.13 6.15 17.42
N ASP A 528 -7.72 7.39 17.12
CA ASP A 528 -6.93 7.67 15.92
C ASP A 528 -5.57 7.02 16.06
N PHE A 529 -5.03 6.48 14.97
CA PHE A 529 -3.71 5.88 14.98
C PHE A 529 -2.68 6.80 14.34
N PRO A 530 -1.71 7.30 15.14
CA PRO A 530 -1.78 7.54 16.58
C PRO A 530 -2.64 8.77 16.92
N GLN A 531 -3.11 8.80 18.17
CA GLN A 531 -3.98 9.83 18.70
C GLN A 531 -3.23 11.17 18.74
N TYR A 532 -3.95 12.29 18.68
CA TYR A 532 -3.39 13.65 18.58
C TYR A 532 -2.20 13.89 19.52
N ASP A 533 -2.28 13.44 20.78
CA ASP A 533 -1.23 13.65 21.79
C ASP A 533 -0.06 12.65 21.70
N SER A 534 -0.27 11.51 21.07
CA SER A 534 0.74 10.47 20.84
C SER A 534 1.39 10.54 19.46
N THR A 535 1.13 11.63 18.71
CA THR A 535 1.62 11.81 17.34
C THR A 535 3.14 11.71 17.22
N PHE A 536 3.88 12.09 18.26
CA PHE A 536 5.34 11.98 18.25
C PHE A 536 5.86 10.53 18.22
N LEU A 537 5.05 9.52 18.58
CA LEU A 537 5.46 8.11 18.55
C LEU A 537 5.75 7.60 17.12
N LYS A 538 5.19 8.28 16.11
CA LYS A 538 5.39 7.99 14.67
C LYS A 538 6.86 7.99 14.23
N LEU A 539 7.72 8.62 15.02
CA LEU A 539 9.12 8.89 14.66
C LEU A 539 10.08 7.78 15.03
N TYR A 540 9.64 6.84 15.88
CA TYR A 540 10.54 5.89 16.54
C TYR A 540 10.44 4.47 16.00
N GLY A 541 9.71 4.27 14.89
CA GLY A 541 9.89 3.11 14.03
C GLY A 541 9.52 1.73 14.59
N ARG A 542 9.07 1.59 15.84
CA ARG A 542 8.41 0.41 16.39
C ARG A 542 6.88 0.55 16.51
N ASN A 543 6.32 1.54 15.79
CA ASN A 543 4.95 2.07 15.88
C ASN A 543 4.22 1.71 17.17
N TYR A 544 4.68 2.33 18.25
CA TYR A 544 4.02 2.28 19.53
C TYR A 544 2.54 2.62 19.38
N ASP A 545 1.67 1.67 19.70
CA ASP A 545 0.23 1.84 19.65
C ASP A 545 -0.30 2.25 21.01
N VAL A 546 -1.30 3.12 21.02
CA VAL A 546 -1.84 3.68 22.24
C VAL A 546 -3.35 3.54 22.26
N PHE A 547 -3.86 2.92 23.32
CA PHE A 547 -5.28 2.59 23.46
C PHE A 547 -5.92 3.52 24.47
N ASN A 548 -7.14 3.99 24.18
CA ASN A 548 -7.88 4.82 25.11
C ASN A 548 -8.45 3.95 26.24
N ILE A 549 -7.86 4.04 27.44
CA ILE A 549 -8.27 3.23 28.60
C ILE A 549 -9.59 3.71 29.22
N GLU A 550 -10.12 4.84 28.78
CA GLU A 550 -11.38 5.43 29.24
C GLU A 550 -12.47 5.38 28.16
N ALA A 551 -12.28 4.59 27.10
CA ALA A 551 -13.19 4.57 25.95
C ALA A 551 -14.63 4.15 26.29
N ASP A 552 -14.85 3.44 27.39
CA ASP A 552 -16.16 3.05 27.91
C ASP A 552 -16.91 4.20 28.60
N SER A 553 -16.23 5.31 28.91
CA SER A 553 -16.84 6.56 29.40
C SER A 553 -17.24 7.55 28.30
N LEU A 554 -16.99 7.22 27.03
CA LEU A 554 -17.39 8.10 25.92
C LEU A 554 -18.91 8.05 25.74
N GLU A 555 -19.54 9.22 25.77
CA GLU A 555 -20.99 9.33 25.66
C GLU A 555 -21.41 9.13 24.20
N MET A 556 -22.36 8.23 23.93
CA MET A 556 -22.94 8.05 22.60
C MET A 556 -24.23 8.85 22.48
N ASP A 557 -24.36 9.62 21.39
CA ASP A 557 -25.57 10.40 21.10
C ASP A 557 -26.33 9.78 19.93
N TYR A 558 -27.41 9.07 20.23
CA TYR A 558 -28.26 8.40 19.26
C TYR A 558 -29.37 9.30 18.69
N SER A 559 -29.55 10.51 19.25
CA SER A 559 -30.64 11.41 18.86
C SER A 559 -30.36 12.15 17.54
N ASN A 560 -29.09 12.25 17.14
CA ASN A 560 -28.66 12.99 15.96
C ASN A 560 -27.97 12.08 14.95
N GLU A 561 -28.50 11.98 13.73
CA GLU A 561 -27.89 11.19 12.64
C GLU A 561 -26.46 11.66 12.31
N LEU A 562 -26.14 12.94 12.50
CA LEU A 562 -24.78 13.46 12.30
C LEU A 562 -23.76 12.84 13.27
N ASN A 563 -24.22 12.32 14.41
CA ASN A 563 -23.39 11.67 15.43
C ASN A 563 -23.24 10.16 15.24
N GLN A 564 -23.87 9.55 14.21
CA GLN A 564 -23.69 8.12 13.90
C GLN A 564 -22.22 7.75 13.66
N LYS A 565 -21.47 8.63 12.98
CA LYS A 565 -20.03 8.42 12.72
C LYS A 565 -19.22 8.44 14.02
N ARG A 566 -19.51 9.37 14.94
CA ARG A 566 -18.90 9.45 16.27
C ARG A 566 -19.21 8.20 17.10
N ASN A 567 -20.47 7.77 17.13
CA ASN A 567 -20.87 6.55 17.85
C ASN A 567 -20.19 5.30 17.27
N SER A 568 -20.00 5.24 15.95
CA SER A 568 -19.24 4.17 15.32
C SER A 568 -17.78 4.16 15.77
N TYR A 569 -17.14 5.31 15.97
CA TYR A 569 -15.77 5.37 16.49
C TYR A 569 -15.71 4.89 17.94
N ILE A 570 -16.63 5.36 18.80
CA ILE A 570 -16.72 4.95 20.20
C ILE A 570 -16.84 3.42 20.30
N LYS A 571 -17.79 2.82 19.58
CA LYS A 571 -17.99 1.35 19.56
C LYS A 571 -16.76 0.57 19.10
N LYS A 572 -15.94 1.16 18.22
CA LYS A 572 -14.74 0.54 17.67
C LYS A 572 -13.50 0.73 18.54
N ASN A 573 -13.55 1.37 19.70
CA ASN A 573 -12.37 1.43 20.59
C ASN A 573 -12.03 0.03 21.14
N ALA A 574 -10.73 -0.25 21.37
CA ALA A 574 -10.27 -1.58 21.80
C ALA A 574 -10.91 -2.05 23.10
N LEU A 575 -10.99 -1.18 24.11
CA LEU A 575 -11.65 -1.49 25.39
C LEU A 575 -13.14 -1.83 25.21
N ASN A 576 -13.86 -1.08 24.38
CA ASN A 576 -15.29 -1.30 24.15
C ASN A 576 -15.55 -2.65 23.46
N ILE A 577 -14.70 -3.02 22.50
CA ILE A 577 -14.73 -4.33 21.85
C ILE A 577 -14.43 -5.44 22.86
N TRP A 578 -13.40 -5.27 23.68
CA TRP A 578 -13.03 -6.25 24.69
C TRP A 578 -14.14 -6.47 25.74
N LEU A 579 -14.72 -5.39 26.25
CA LEU A 579 -15.85 -5.43 27.19
C LEU A 579 -17.11 -6.06 26.55
N HIS A 580 -17.35 -5.83 25.26
CA HIS A 580 -18.46 -6.45 24.56
C HIS A 580 -18.26 -7.97 24.43
N ASN A 581 -17.07 -8.39 23.99
CA ASN A 581 -16.79 -9.80 23.72
C ASN A 581 -16.72 -10.63 25.00
N THR A 582 -16.19 -10.06 26.08
CA THR A 582 -16.21 -10.71 27.40
C THR A 582 -17.62 -10.89 27.93
N ARG A 583 -18.55 -9.97 27.66
CA ARG A 583 -19.98 -10.14 28.01
C ARG A 583 -20.66 -11.24 27.21
N ILE A 584 -20.31 -11.42 25.94
CA ILE A 584 -20.88 -12.47 25.09
C ILE A 584 -20.33 -13.85 25.47
N THR A 585 -19.03 -13.93 25.77
CA THR A 585 -18.33 -15.22 25.97
C THR A 585 -18.34 -15.72 27.41
N SER A 586 -18.55 -14.85 28.40
CA SER A 586 -18.47 -15.25 29.81
C SER A 586 -19.86 -15.39 30.44
N ASN A 587 -20.13 -16.57 31.02
CA ASN A 587 -21.23 -16.81 31.97
C ASN A 587 -20.89 -16.27 33.38
N THR A 588 -19.79 -15.53 33.54
CA THR A 588 -19.32 -15.07 34.85
C THR A 588 -20.09 -13.86 35.34
N VAL A 589 -20.51 -13.88 36.61
CA VAL A 589 -21.25 -12.80 37.28
C VAL A 589 -20.41 -11.51 37.42
N LYS A 590 -19.07 -11.59 37.36
CA LYS A 590 -18.19 -10.44 37.52
C LYS A 590 -18.16 -9.59 36.23
N LYS A 591 -18.67 -8.36 36.32
CA LYS A 591 -18.56 -7.36 35.27
C LYS A 591 -17.10 -6.87 35.18
N LEU A 592 -16.37 -7.32 34.17
CA LEU A 592 -15.02 -6.86 33.89
C LEU A 592 -15.02 -5.36 33.55
N GLY A 593 -13.98 -4.65 33.98
CA GLY A 593 -13.79 -3.21 33.81
C GLY A 593 -12.43 -2.83 33.23
N ARG A 594 -12.09 -1.53 33.33
CA ARG A 594 -10.84 -0.96 32.79
C ARG A 594 -9.59 -1.58 33.38
N GLU A 595 -9.59 -1.80 34.69
CA GLU A 595 -8.47 -2.41 35.40
C GLU A 595 -8.24 -3.84 34.92
N ASP A 596 -9.31 -4.62 34.71
CA ASP A 596 -9.19 -5.97 34.17
C ASP A 596 -8.62 -5.95 32.74
N PHE A 597 -9.03 -5.01 31.88
CA PHE A 597 -8.43 -4.83 30.54
C PHE A 597 -6.96 -4.40 30.63
N TYR A 598 -6.64 -3.42 31.48
CA TYR A 598 -5.28 -2.97 31.71
C TYR A 598 -4.39 -4.12 32.19
N ASN A 599 -4.89 -4.98 33.07
CA ASN A 599 -4.14 -6.12 33.61
C ASN A 599 -4.08 -7.31 32.64
N ALA A 600 -5.02 -7.43 31.70
CA ALA A 600 -5.02 -8.47 30.68
C ALA A 600 -3.92 -8.28 29.61
N TYR A 601 -3.41 -7.06 29.42
CA TYR A 601 -2.46 -6.74 28.36
C TYR A 601 -1.19 -6.04 28.88
N PRO A 602 -0.03 -6.22 28.22
CA PRO A 602 1.25 -5.80 28.74
C PRO A 602 1.57 -4.37 28.29
N PHE A 603 0.81 -3.39 28.77
CA PHE A 603 1.04 -1.97 28.45
C PHE A 603 2.35 -1.46 29.06
N GLY A 604 3.32 -1.08 28.23
CA GLY A 604 4.66 -0.65 28.63
C GLY A 604 4.80 0.85 28.91
N PHE A 605 3.85 1.68 28.47
CA PHE A 605 3.87 3.12 28.69
C PHE A 605 2.45 3.72 28.78
N CYS A 606 2.34 4.91 29.36
CA CYS A 606 1.12 5.72 29.38
C CYS A 606 1.41 7.14 28.88
N ILE A 607 0.49 7.71 28.09
CA ILE A 607 0.52 9.11 27.67
C ILE A 607 -0.68 9.83 28.29
N SER A 608 -0.46 11.00 28.87
CA SER A 608 -1.54 11.81 29.44
C SER A 608 -1.23 13.30 29.42
N ARG A 609 -2.27 14.12 29.58
CA ARG A 609 -2.15 15.56 29.87
C ARG A 609 -2.24 15.88 31.36
N VAL A 610 -2.62 14.91 32.20
CA VAL A 610 -2.69 15.09 33.66
C VAL A 610 -1.43 14.54 34.32
N SER A 611 -1.14 15.02 35.53
CA SER A 611 -0.01 14.56 36.32
C SER A 611 -0.25 13.15 36.89
N ARG A 612 0.82 12.52 37.38
CA ARG A 612 0.79 11.16 37.96
C ARG A 612 -0.28 11.01 39.05
N ASP A 613 -0.47 12.04 39.86
CA ASP A 613 -1.41 12.00 41.00
C ASP A 613 -2.87 11.93 40.56
N SER A 614 -3.16 12.30 39.31
CA SER A 614 -4.50 12.24 38.72
C SER A 614 -4.74 10.96 37.90
N LEU A 615 -3.73 10.08 37.79
CA LEU A 615 -3.90 8.80 37.11
C LEU A 615 -4.66 7.80 38.01
N PRO A 616 -5.41 6.84 37.42
CA PRO A 616 -5.97 5.72 38.17
C PRO A 616 -4.90 4.96 38.94
N GLU A 617 -5.21 4.49 40.16
CA GLU A 617 -4.23 3.82 41.03
C GLU A 617 -3.54 2.62 40.35
N TYR A 618 -4.28 1.83 39.56
CA TYR A 618 -3.73 0.69 38.82
C TYR A 618 -2.71 1.06 37.71
N ILE A 619 -2.70 2.31 37.22
CA ILE A 619 -1.65 2.82 36.31
C ILE A 619 -0.55 3.48 37.13
N LYS A 620 -0.93 4.28 38.14
CA LYS A 620 -0.03 5.05 38.99
C LYS A 620 0.96 4.18 39.76
N SER A 621 0.54 2.98 40.17
CA SER A 621 1.38 1.96 40.81
C SER A 621 2.51 1.46 39.91
N ASP A 622 2.28 1.45 38.59
CA ASP A 622 3.20 0.88 37.62
C ASP A 622 4.20 1.93 37.08
N VAL A 623 4.02 3.22 37.37
CA VAL A 623 4.90 4.29 36.84
C VAL A 623 6.32 4.18 37.40
N ILE A 624 7.30 3.96 36.51
CA ILE A 624 8.74 3.94 36.79
C ILE A 624 9.37 5.31 36.57
N SER A 625 9.12 5.92 35.41
CA SER A 625 9.73 7.20 35.01
C SER A 625 8.69 8.13 34.39
N ILE A 626 8.97 9.43 34.47
CA ILE A 626 8.07 10.49 34.03
C ILE A 626 8.88 11.47 33.18
N LEU A 627 8.44 11.66 31.94
CA LEU A 627 8.94 12.70 31.05
C LEU A 627 7.81 13.68 30.76
N LYS A 628 8.04 14.96 31.02
CA LYS A 628 7.08 16.04 30.72
C LYS A 628 7.63 16.89 29.59
N ASP A 629 6.81 17.12 28.57
CA ASP A 629 7.11 18.09 27.53
C ASP A 629 6.59 19.47 27.95
N GLU A 630 7.48 20.44 28.12
CA GLU A 630 7.08 21.80 28.48
C GLU A 630 6.33 22.53 27.35
N LYS A 631 6.51 22.08 26.10
CA LYS A 631 5.87 22.70 24.92
C LYS A 631 4.42 22.25 24.74
N SER A 632 4.19 20.95 24.66
CA SER A 632 2.85 20.37 24.47
C SER A 632 2.09 20.13 25.79
N LYS A 633 2.77 20.20 26.94
CA LYS A 633 2.25 19.87 28.28
C LYS A 633 1.82 18.41 28.43
N ILE A 634 2.33 17.53 27.58
CA ILE A 634 2.06 16.09 27.63
C ILE A 634 3.07 15.41 28.54
N PHE A 635 2.59 14.40 29.26
CA PHE A 635 3.38 13.48 30.06
C PHE A 635 3.50 12.13 29.35
N PHE A 636 4.71 11.59 29.35
CA PHE A 636 5.01 10.21 28.99
C PHE A 636 5.46 9.49 30.27
N TYR A 637 4.76 8.41 30.60
CA TYR A 637 5.02 7.55 31.74
C TYR A 637 5.54 6.20 31.27
N ARG A 638 6.71 5.77 31.73
CA ARG A 638 7.14 4.38 31.56
C ARG A 638 6.49 3.52 32.64
N LEU A 639 5.97 2.36 32.24
CA LEU A 639 5.25 1.45 33.12
C LEU A 639 6.08 0.18 33.39
N LYS A 640 6.01 -0.33 34.63
CA LYS A 640 6.63 -1.58 35.06
C LYS A 640 5.69 -2.75 34.76
N ARG A 641 6.01 -3.56 33.75
CA ARG A 641 5.32 -4.83 33.49
C ARG A 641 6.28 -6.00 33.60
N GLU A 642 5.96 -6.95 34.48
CA GLU A 642 6.73 -8.18 34.60
C GLU A 642 6.44 -9.14 33.44
N LYS A 643 7.48 -9.75 32.86
CA LYS A 643 7.39 -10.77 31.80
C LYS A 643 6.54 -12.00 32.18
N ASN A 644 6.26 -12.22 33.46
CA ASN A 644 5.80 -13.51 33.97
C ASN A 644 4.31 -13.80 33.75
N ASN A 645 3.45 -12.82 33.46
CA ASN A 645 2.02 -13.08 33.21
C ASN A 645 1.69 -13.47 31.76
N PHE A 646 2.62 -13.32 30.81
CA PHE A 646 2.39 -13.62 29.39
C PHE A 646 2.89 -14.99 28.92
N LYS A 647 3.56 -15.78 29.79
CA LYS A 647 3.98 -17.17 29.44
C LYS A 647 2.81 -18.12 29.12
N ASN A 648 1.56 -17.76 29.47
CA ASN A 648 0.36 -18.54 29.16
C ASN A 648 -0.47 -17.97 28.00
N VAL A 649 -0.08 -16.84 27.41
CA VAL A 649 -0.61 -16.41 26.11
C VAL A 649 0.43 -16.80 25.06
N ASP A 650 0.58 -18.11 24.89
CA ASP A 650 1.27 -18.65 23.73
C ASP A 650 0.39 -18.34 22.51
N LEU A 651 0.57 -17.13 21.96
CA LEU A 651 -0.16 -16.65 20.78
C LEU A 651 0.04 -17.64 19.61
N SER A 652 1.09 -18.45 19.60
CA SER A 652 1.33 -19.47 18.58
C SER A 652 0.58 -20.79 18.78
N LYS A 653 0.00 -21.04 19.96
CA LYS A 653 -0.66 -22.33 20.30
C LYS A 653 -2.18 -22.27 20.44
N ARG A 654 -2.82 -21.17 20.03
CA ARG A 654 -4.29 -21.07 19.88
C ARG A 654 -4.74 -20.83 18.43
N PHE A 655 -3.85 -21.03 17.46
CA PHE A 655 -4.17 -21.04 16.03
C PHE A 655 -4.30 -22.47 15.51
#